data_AF-A0A6N4T3J4-F1
#
_entry.id   AF-A0A6N4T3J4-F1
#
_cell.length_a   1.000
_cell.length_b   1.000
_cell.length_c   1.000
_cell.angle_alpha   90.00
_cell.angle_beta   90.00
_cell.angle_gamma   90.00
#
_symmetry.space_group_name_H-M   'P 1'
#
loop_
_entity.id
_entity.type
_entity.pdbx_description
1 polymer ?
#
loop_
_entity_poly.entity_id
_entity_poly.type
_entity_poly.pdbx_seq_one_letter_code
_entity_poly.pdbx_strand_id
1 'polypeptide(L)'
;MFVNCQSAFLLMKPQKLILSAVAVVGVAVASYFVVQKTSQSPESKAVSSQLEQKDTFDPAKLPEDLNGLLVAYRKIIILLADEKKLTTKERNEANRVGQALFHENLVRLNDLDTFFGKLKSLSNAKREASFDTILTYIESGEDLYDADRLAFREVLLKMQTLIATEQTLPAIKLHKRVTDDLNALSDIEKEYDKELKEIFSRFESRSIELKRERWDDYIVKLRKLYNREQILKDYGFILPYPEKPEAADEKDKEIFGQGLPQKTVVLTFDDGPHATYTDEIAAILKQYNVPGVFFQVGKNVGSVDAQGKESLNKNAATSKKLLSAGHVLANHSFSHALLSKQSGDNLNAEIEQTDKLLKAIDPARSALFRFPYGAKNKEGMQILHKLGLRSVMWNIDSLDWADPVPNSIAGRVLGTLEKEQRGIILFHDIHERTVKALPLVLDKLIADGYSFASWDGVDFKIAKGGKPTPEKVSISTDYQNSWAIVIGINDYAKWPKLQYAVQDANAIRDTLINRMGFAGDKVLTLTNADATRNNILALFHEKLGHGQLKKDDRVFVFFAGHGATRKLSSGRNLGYIIPVDSDPEQLSVDAIPMTDLQNIAESLNAKHILFVMDACYSGLGLTRGGGTSAFLRENSKRLGRQMLTAGGADQLVADGGPNGHSVFTWTLLQALSGKADMNGDGMITATELAAYIAPAVSSVSQQTPAFGSLPGSEGGEFVFETRGEGEFLNAKTNQLSADAIALNNKLDGAAKAGADAPIVIKNLTGGEQKIAAPKMVDGSSRQLAQRANDHGLQLYKEKQYAQAEAAFTEALKYRPDFGLAANNLGFVYFKQQKYAEAARWFENTLQIDPSRSIAYLNLGDARALLNENEKAKKAYMSFLELSPNSSNANYVKEALKKLN
;
A
#
# COMPACT_ATOMS: atom_id res chain seq x y z
N MET A 1 -5.56 33.50 53.76
CA MET A 1 -4.79 34.17 54.84
C MET A 1 -3.79 35.10 54.13
N PHE A 2 -3.86 36.42 54.39
CA PHE A 2 -2.91 37.51 54.01
C PHE A 2 -2.24 37.45 52.60
N VAL A 3 -2.57 38.36 51.65
CA VAL A 3 -1.97 39.72 51.44
C VAL A 3 -0.60 39.61 50.74
N ASN A 4 -0.26 40.30 49.63
CA ASN A 4 -0.75 41.53 48.96
C ASN A 4 -0.52 41.41 47.41
N CYS A 5 -0.77 42.34 46.46
CA CYS A 5 -1.23 43.74 46.47
C CYS A 5 -1.91 44.21 45.14
N GLN A 6 -1.96 45.54 44.98
CA GLN A 6 -2.44 46.49 43.96
C GLN A 6 -1.48 46.73 42.75
N SER A 7 -1.79 47.46 41.65
CA SER A 7 -3.07 48.06 41.15
C SER A 7 -3.00 48.58 39.69
N ALA A 8 -4.12 48.41 38.95
CA ALA A 8 -4.77 49.39 38.05
C ALA A 8 -4.04 49.88 36.75
N PHE A 9 -4.65 50.64 35.81
CA PHE A 9 -5.93 51.39 35.82
C PHE A 9 -6.47 51.71 34.37
N LEU A 10 -7.81 51.83 34.23
CA LEU A 10 -8.62 52.42 33.11
C LEU A 10 -8.70 51.58 31.80
N LEU A 11 -9.80 51.53 31.03
CA LEU A 11 -11.15 52.11 31.17
C LEU A 11 -12.25 51.18 30.57
N MET A 12 -13.51 51.63 30.54
CA MET A 12 -14.73 50.78 30.45
C MET A 12 -15.42 50.71 29.07
N LYS A 13 -16.30 49.69 28.94
CA LYS A 13 -17.26 49.43 27.84
C LYS A 13 -18.55 50.31 27.97
N PRO A 14 -19.69 49.99 27.30
CA PRO A 14 -20.03 50.21 25.88
C PRO A 14 -21.38 50.97 25.73
N GLN A 15 -21.95 51.07 24.52
CA GLN A 15 -23.39 51.34 24.33
C GLN A 15 -24.00 50.64 23.10
N LYS A 16 -25.33 50.48 23.09
CA LYS A 16 -26.16 49.90 22.01
C LYS A 16 -27.02 50.99 21.36
N LEU A 17 -27.46 50.78 20.11
CA LEU A 17 -28.77 51.24 19.61
C LEU A 17 -29.20 50.45 18.35
N ILE A 18 -30.43 50.67 17.87
CA ILE A 18 -31.17 49.79 16.93
C ILE A 18 -32.06 50.65 16.00
N LEU A 19 -32.54 50.05 14.89
CA LEU A 19 -33.83 50.27 14.20
C LEU A 19 -33.96 51.27 13.01
N SER A 20 -34.40 50.71 11.86
CA SER A 20 -35.32 51.28 10.82
C SER A 20 -34.94 52.52 9.97
N ALA A 21 -35.53 52.80 8.79
CA ALA A 21 -36.21 52.01 7.71
C ALA A 21 -36.60 52.96 6.53
N VAL A 22 -37.43 52.46 5.58
CA VAL A 22 -38.20 53.19 4.51
C VAL A 22 -37.50 53.35 3.13
N ALA A 23 -38.31 53.40 2.05
CA ALA A 23 -37.95 53.32 0.62
C ALA A 23 -38.89 54.18 -0.25
N VAL A 24 -38.74 54.24 -1.59
CA VAL A 24 -39.85 54.50 -2.58
C VAL A 24 -39.46 54.29 -4.08
N VAL A 25 -40.42 53.74 -4.84
CA VAL A 25 -40.78 53.78 -6.30
C VAL A 25 -39.93 54.64 -7.29
N GLY A 26 -39.75 54.32 -8.59
CA GLY A 26 -40.20 53.19 -9.45
C GLY A 26 -40.44 53.59 -10.94
N VAL A 27 -41.31 52.87 -11.67
CA VAL A 27 -41.82 53.07 -13.07
C VAL A 27 -40.99 52.49 -14.25
N ALA A 28 -41.69 51.90 -15.24
CA ALA A 28 -41.19 51.48 -16.55
C ALA A 28 -42.32 51.47 -17.62
N VAL A 29 -42.01 51.78 -18.90
CA VAL A 29 -42.90 51.66 -20.08
C VAL A 29 -42.06 51.37 -21.33
N ALA A 30 -42.59 50.63 -22.32
CA ALA A 30 -41.94 50.35 -23.62
C ALA A 30 -42.94 50.37 -24.79
N SER A 31 -42.49 50.78 -26.00
CA SER A 31 -43.12 50.59 -27.33
C SER A 31 -42.24 51.21 -28.45
N TYR A 32 -42.60 51.12 -29.74
CA TYR A 32 -42.35 50.02 -30.71
C TYR A 32 -42.47 50.59 -32.16
N PHE A 33 -42.07 49.84 -33.20
CA PHE A 33 -42.26 50.11 -34.67
C PHE A 33 -41.44 51.27 -35.29
N VAL A 34 -41.07 51.35 -36.60
CA VAL A 34 -40.83 50.42 -37.76
C VAL A 34 -40.30 51.31 -38.97
N VAL A 35 -39.90 50.95 -40.22
CA VAL A 35 -39.81 49.73 -41.06
C VAL A 35 -38.83 49.95 -42.27
N GLN A 36 -37.98 48.96 -42.62
CA GLN A 36 -37.26 48.79 -43.94
C GLN A 36 -36.26 49.91 -44.37
N LYS A 37 -35.29 49.78 -45.29
CA LYS A 37 -34.75 48.73 -46.21
C LYS A 37 -33.31 49.19 -46.61
N THR A 38 -32.31 48.38 -46.99
CA THR A 38 -32.15 46.90 -47.09
C THR A 38 -30.79 46.53 -46.40
N SER A 39 -29.79 45.75 -46.87
CA SER A 39 -29.46 44.92 -48.06
C SER A 39 -28.55 43.72 -47.68
N GLN A 40 -28.39 42.79 -48.62
CA GLN A 40 -27.51 41.59 -48.59
C GLN A 40 -26.02 41.94 -48.84
N SER A 41 -24.97 41.19 -48.45
CA SER A 41 -24.78 39.92 -47.69
C SER A 41 -23.26 39.78 -47.34
N PRO A 42 -22.78 38.78 -46.57
CA PRO A 42 -23.45 37.84 -45.65
C PRO A 42 -22.98 38.04 -44.18
N GLU A 43 -23.46 37.21 -43.24
CA GLU A 43 -23.22 37.39 -41.81
C GLU A 43 -21.83 36.93 -41.33
N SER A 44 -20.93 37.86 -41.01
CA SER A 44 -19.91 37.67 -39.96
C SER A 44 -20.43 38.25 -38.65
N LYS A 45 -21.29 37.49 -37.96
CA LYS A 45 -21.92 37.89 -36.69
C LYS A 45 -20.89 37.93 -35.56
N ALA A 46 -20.19 39.05 -35.45
CA ALA A 46 -19.58 39.49 -34.20
C ALA A 46 -20.71 39.77 -33.18
N VAL A 47 -21.12 38.74 -32.45
CA VAL A 47 -22.00 38.87 -31.30
C VAL A 47 -21.13 39.03 -30.07
N SER A 48 -21.09 40.24 -29.54
CA SER A 48 -20.63 40.48 -28.17
C SER A 48 -21.67 39.93 -27.19
N SER A 49 -21.59 38.63 -26.90
CA SER A 49 -21.73 38.22 -25.51
C SER A 49 -20.50 38.82 -24.78
N GLN A 50 -20.62 39.60 -23.71
CA GLN A 50 -21.66 39.48 -22.67
C GLN A 50 -21.94 38.01 -22.38
N LEU A 51 -20.83 37.31 -22.11
CA LEU A 51 -20.84 36.47 -20.94
C LEU A 51 -20.78 37.47 -19.74
N GLU A 52 -21.82 37.80 -18.97
CA GLU A 52 -23.11 37.10 -18.79
C GLU A 52 -23.00 35.60 -19.03
N GLN A 53 -22.02 34.99 -18.34
CA GLN A 53 -22.28 33.67 -17.81
C GLN A 53 -23.53 33.81 -16.94
N LYS A 54 -24.68 33.64 -17.59
CA LYS A 54 -25.74 32.81 -17.07
C LYS A 54 -25.03 31.51 -16.70
N ASP A 55 -24.58 31.48 -15.46
CA ASP A 55 -23.84 30.39 -14.84
C ASP A 55 -24.86 29.28 -14.52
N THR A 56 -25.59 28.89 -15.56
CA THR A 56 -26.57 27.83 -15.58
C THR A 56 -25.77 26.55 -15.50
N PHE A 57 -25.50 26.16 -14.26
CA PHE A 57 -25.16 24.81 -13.86
C PHE A 57 -25.93 23.81 -14.72
N ASP A 58 -25.20 23.16 -15.62
CA ASP A 58 -25.72 22.27 -16.65
C ASP A 58 -25.02 20.91 -16.55
N PRO A 59 -25.61 19.93 -15.84
CA PRO A 59 -25.07 18.58 -15.74
C PRO A 59 -24.87 17.88 -17.08
N ALA A 60 -25.53 18.32 -18.17
CA ALA A 60 -25.41 17.67 -19.47
C ALA A 60 -24.03 17.83 -20.12
N LYS A 61 -23.21 18.79 -19.67
CA LYS A 61 -21.83 18.99 -20.12
C LYS A 61 -20.80 18.11 -19.41
N LEU A 62 -21.15 17.57 -18.25
CA LEU A 62 -20.24 16.82 -17.41
C LEU A 62 -19.60 15.59 -18.11
N PRO A 63 -20.32 14.83 -18.98
CA PRO A 63 -19.70 13.78 -19.80
C PRO A 63 -18.79 14.33 -20.92
N GLU A 64 -19.03 15.54 -21.43
CA GLU A 64 -18.18 16.19 -22.43
C GLU A 64 -16.82 16.60 -21.82
N ASP A 65 -16.85 17.18 -20.61
CA ASP A 65 -15.64 17.56 -19.85
C ASP A 65 -14.80 16.32 -19.47
N LEU A 66 -15.45 15.25 -18.99
CA LEU A 66 -14.79 13.98 -18.67
C LEU A 66 -14.20 13.31 -19.92
N ASN A 67 -14.92 13.31 -21.04
CA ASN A 67 -14.38 12.84 -22.32
C ASN A 67 -13.20 13.70 -22.79
N GLY A 68 -13.26 15.02 -22.57
CA GLY A 68 -12.17 15.97 -22.88
C GLY A 68 -10.87 15.65 -22.14
N LEU A 69 -10.96 15.35 -20.83
CA LEU A 69 -9.83 14.83 -20.05
C LEU A 69 -9.25 13.58 -20.69
N LEU A 70 -10.11 12.61 -20.99
CA LEU A 70 -9.68 11.31 -21.46
C LEU A 70 -9.01 11.35 -22.83
N VAL A 71 -9.57 12.11 -23.77
CA VAL A 71 -9.02 12.28 -25.12
C VAL A 71 -7.59 12.85 -25.06
N ALA A 72 -7.31 13.76 -24.14
CA ALA A 72 -5.95 14.28 -23.96
C ALA A 72 -4.99 13.26 -23.35
N TYR A 73 -5.39 12.47 -22.34
CA TYR A 73 -4.57 11.36 -21.83
C TYR A 73 -4.27 10.31 -22.92
N ARG A 74 -5.28 9.92 -23.71
CA ARG A 74 -5.11 9.02 -24.87
C ARG A 74 -4.11 9.57 -25.90
N LYS A 75 -4.15 10.88 -26.18
CA LYS A 75 -3.16 11.56 -27.05
C LYS A 75 -1.75 11.55 -26.45
N ILE A 76 -1.59 11.84 -25.15
CA ILE A 76 -0.29 11.80 -24.45
C ILE A 76 0.33 10.39 -24.54
N ILE A 77 -0.47 9.34 -24.28
CA ILE A 77 -0.04 7.94 -24.39
C ILE A 77 0.46 7.63 -25.82
N ILE A 78 -0.24 8.10 -26.87
CA ILE A 78 0.18 7.92 -28.27
C ILE A 78 1.41 8.75 -28.65
N LEU A 79 1.62 9.93 -28.06
CA LEU A 79 2.85 10.70 -28.27
C LEU A 79 4.08 9.97 -27.68
N LEU A 80 3.97 9.45 -26.45
CA LEU A 80 5.08 8.87 -25.70
C LEU A 80 5.34 7.38 -25.97
N ALA A 81 4.37 6.63 -26.52
CA ALA A 81 4.54 5.21 -26.83
C ALA A 81 5.74 4.94 -27.76
N ASP A 82 6.34 3.76 -27.69
CA ASP A 82 7.47 3.38 -28.56
C ASP A 82 8.70 4.32 -28.49
N GLU A 83 8.86 5.08 -27.39
CA GLU A 83 9.88 6.13 -27.19
C GLU A 83 11.28 5.76 -27.70
N LYS A 84 11.73 4.52 -27.46
CA LYS A 84 13.03 3.96 -27.87
C LYS A 84 13.29 3.96 -29.39
N LYS A 85 12.26 4.15 -30.22
CA LYS A 85 12.34 4.23 -31.70
C LYS A 85 12.44 5.66 -32.23
N LEU A 86 12.20 6.66 -31.38
CA LEU A 86 12.18 8.08 -31.77
C LEU A 86 13.56 8.72 -31.60
N THR A 87 13.95 9.58 -32.55
CA THR A 87 15.13 10.43 -32.39
C THR A 87 14.94 11.41 -31.23
N THR A 88 16.03 11.91 -30.66
CA THR A 88 15.97 12.89 -29.56
C THR A 88 15.17 14.15 -29.93
N LYS A 89 15.13 14.54 -31.21
CA LYS A 89 14.31 15.68 -31.69
C LYS A 89 12.82 15.37 -31.60
N GLU A 90 12.39 14.22 -32.14
CA GLU A 90 11.00 13.77 -32.09
C GLU A 90 10.53 13.48 -30.66
N ARG A 91 11.39 12.98 -29.79
CA ARG A 91 11.07 12.80 -28.36
C ARG A 91 10.85 14.12 -27.64
N ASN A 92 11.74 15.09 -27.84
CA ASN A 92 11.57 16.42 -27.25
C ASN A 92 10.29 17.11 -27.74
N GLU A 93 9.94 16.93 -29.02
CA GLU A 93 8.71 17.44 -29.61
C GLU A 93 7.46 16.73 -29.08
N ALA A 94 7.46 15.39 -28.99
CA ALA A 94 6.39 14.60 -28.41
C ALA A 94 6.16 14.90 -26.92
N ASN A 95 7.24 15.03 -26.13
CA ASN A 95 7.17 15.43 -24.73
C ASN A 95 6.53 16.82 -24.58
N ARG A 96 6.97 17.79 -25.38
CA ARG A 96 6.44 19.17 -25.38
C ARG A 96 4.96 19.25 -25.73
N VAL A 97 4.50 18.49 -26.74
CA VAL A 97 3.07 18.45 -27.10
C VAL A 97 2.26 17.70 -26.05
N GLY A 98 2.84 16.64 -25.45
CA GLY A 98 2.24 15.93 -24.32
C GLY A 98 2.07 16.83 -23.09
N GLN A 99 3.06 17.64 -22.76
CA GLN A 99 3.01 18.63 -21.69
C GLN A 99 1.93 19.70 -21.92
N ALA A 100 1.74 20.16 -23.16
CA ALA A 100 0.66 21.07 -23.51
C ALA A 100 -0.73 20.43 -23.31
N LEU A 101 -0.92 19.20 -23.81
CA LEU A 101 -2.13 18.40 -23.59
C LEU A 101 -2.41 18.15 -22.10
N PHE A 102 -1.36 17.92 -21.32
CA PHE A 102 -1.46 17.74 -19.87
C PHE A 102 -1.88 19.03 -19.16
N HIS A 103 -1.35 20.19 -19.55
CA HIS A 103 -1.82 21.47 -19.01
C HIS A 103 -3.28 21.76 -19.35
N GLU A 104 -3.73 21.49 -20.58
CA GLU A 104 -5.16 21.59 -20.91
C GLU A 104 -6.01 20.71 -19.97
N ASN A 105 -5.49 19.55 -19.56
CA ASN A 105 -6.15 18.69 -18.56
C ASN A 105 -6.08 19.22 -17.13
N LEU A 106 -4.99 19.87 -16.71
CA LEU A 106 -4.95 20.58 -15.42
C LEU A 106 -5.99 21.72 -15.37
N VAL A 107 -6.18 22.44 -16.48
CA VAL A 107 -7.24 23.46 -16.59
C VAL A 107 -8.63 22.80 -16.48
N ARG A 108 -8.92 21.75 -17.25
CA ARG A 108 -10.19 20.98 -17.15
C ARG A 108 -10.43 20.42 -15.75
N LEU A 109 -9.39 19.94 -15.06
CA LEU A 109 -9.48 19.47 -13.66
C LEU A 109 -9.75 20.63 -12.68
N ASN A 110 -9.23 21.83 -12.91
CA ASN A 110 -9.53 23.02 -12.11
C ASN A 110 -10.95 23.56 -12.38
N ASP A 111 -11.44 23.45 -13.62
CA ASP A 111 -12.82 23.79 -13.97
C ASP A 111 -13.80 22.78 -13.34
N LEU A 112 -13.45 21.49 -13.30
CA LEU A 112 -14.16 20.47 -12.51
C LEU A 112 -14.08 20.74 -11.00
N ASP A 113 -12.96 21.20 -10.45
CA ASP A 113 -12.87 21.63 -9.04
C ASP A 113 -13.78 22.83 -8.76
N THR A 114 -13.93 23.74 -9.72
CA THR A 114 -14.85 24.87 -9.65
C THR A 114 -16.31 24.40 -9.70
N PHE A 115 -16.62 23.41 -10.55
CA PHE A 115 -17.92 22.71 -10.56
C PHE A 115 -18.19 21.99 -9.23
N PHE A 116 -17.24 21.24 -8.68
CA PHE A 116 -17.34 20.59 -7.37
C PHE A 116 -17.50 21.59 -6.22
N GLY A 117 -16.87 22.77 -6.32
CA GLY A 117 -17.12 23.91 -5.43
C GLY A 117 -18.57 24.39 -5.53
N LYS A 118 -19.09 24.58 -6.75
CA LYS A 118 -20.49 24.97 -7.02
C LYS A 118 -21.50 23.91 -6.56
N LEU A 119 -21.20 22.61 -6.63
CA LEU A 119 -22.11 21.55 -6.14
C LEU A 119 -22.52 21.74 -4.67
N LYS A 120 -21.69 22.38 -3.84
CA LYS A 120 -21.98 22.66 -2.42
C LYS A 120 -23.14 23.63 -2.19
N SER A 121 -23.50 24.46 -3.17
CA SER A 121 -24.64 25.39 -3.07
C SER A 121 -25.96 24.80 -3.58
N LEU A 122 -25.93 23.64 -4.22
CA LEU A 122 -27.11 22.95 -4.76
C LEU A 122 -27.84 22.13 -3.69
N SER A 123 -29.13 21.87 -3.93
CA SER A 123 -29.88 20.89 -3.13
C SER A 123 -29.35 19.47 -3.31
N ASN A 124 -29.42 18.67 -2.24
CA ASN A 124 -28.87 17.32 -2.18
C ASN A 124 -29.25 16.44 -3.38
N ALA A 125 -30.53 16.39 -3.76
CA ALA A 125 -30.98 15.60 -4.91
C ALA A 125 -30.33 16.00 -6.25
N LYS A 126 -30.00 17.29 -6.47
CA LYS A 126 -29.27 17.73 -7.67
C LYS A 126 -27.78 17.41 -7.59
N ARG A 127 -27.20 17.51 -6.40
CA ARG A 127 -25.80 17.14 -6.10
C ARG A 127 -25.59 15.63 -6.30
N GLU A 128 -26.47 14.82 -5.74
CA GLU A 128 -26.51 13.35 -5.88
C GLU A 128 -26.64 12.93 -7.35
N ALA A 129 -27.59 13.47 -8.11
CA ALA A 129 -27.74 13.18 -9.54
C ALA A 129 -26.52 13.59 -10.39
N SER A 130 -25.79 14.63 -9.97
CA SER A 130 -24.55 15.05 -10.64
C SER A 130 -23.41 14.07 -10.41
N PHE A 131 -23.25 13.62 -9.16
CA PHE A 131 -22.27 12.59 -8.83
C PHE A 131 -22.61 11.25 -9.50
N ASP A 132 -23.89 10.86 -9.53
CA ASP A 132 -24.37 9.66 -10.21
C ASP A 132 -24.07 9.69 -11.73
N THR A 133 -24.17 10.87 -12.35
CA THR A 133 -23.79 11.07 -13.76
C THR A 133 -22.29 10.84 -14.00
N ILE A 134 -21.42 11.33 -13.11
CA ILE A 134 -19.96 11.11 -13.20
C ILE A 134 -19.64 9.62 -13.07
N LEU A 135 -20.19 8.97 -12.05
CA LEU A 135 -19.89 7.58 -11.73
C LEU A 135 -20.40 6.64 -12.83
N THR A 136 -21.63 6.83 -13.30
CA THR A 136 -22.20 6.05 -14.41
C THR A 136 -21.37 6.18 -15.69
N TYR A 137 -20.80 7.37 -15.98
CA TYR A 137 -19.88 7.54 -17.10
C TYR A 137 -18.59 6.73 -16.93
N ILE A 138 -17.92 6.84 -15.77
CA ILE A 138 -16.64 6.15 -15.49
C ILE A 138 -16.81 4.62 -15.44
N GLU A 139 -17.88 4.15 -14.81
CA GLU A 139 -18.24 2.73 -14.70
C GLU A 139 -18.57 2.15 -16.09
N SER A 140 -19.61 2.70 -16.72
CA SER A 140 -20.34 2.04 -17.83
C SER A 140 -20.24 2.69 -19.20
N GLY A 141 -19.40 3.73 -19.38
CA GLY A 141 -19.16 4.32 -20.69
C GLY A 141 -18.68 3.29 -21.72
N GLU A 142 -19.46 3.08 -22.79
CA GLU A 142 -19.27 1.99 -23.76
C GLU A 142 -17.91 2.04 -24.50
N ASP A 143 -17.31 3.22 -24.59
CA ASP A 143 -16.00 3.46 -25.21
C ASP A 143 -14.80 3.42 -24.24
N LEU A 144 -14.99 3.04 -22.96
CA LEU A 144 -13.94 3.10 -21.92
C LEU A 144 -13.24 1.75 -21.64
N TYR A 145 -11.91 1.76 -21.74
CA TYR A 145 -11.02 0.72 -21.23
C TYR A 145 -10.69 0.89 -19.75
N ASP A 146 -10.19 -0.17 -19.15
CA ASP A 146 -9.68 -0.15 -17.78
C ASP A 146 -8.50 0.84 -17.64
N ALA A 147 -7.62 0.92 -18.64
CA ALA A 147 -6.58 1.95 -18.73
C ALA A 147 -7.14 3.38 -18.84
N ASP A 148 -8.28 3.58 -19.51
CA ASP A 148 -8.93 4.89 -19.60
C ASP A 148 -9.49 5.32 -18.24
N ARG A 149 -10.03 4.38 -17.45
CA ARG A 149 -10.62 4.65 -16.13
C ARG A 149 -9.60 5.25 -15.13
N LEU A 150 -8.31 4.94 -15.29
CA LEU A 150 -7.22 5.53 -14.50
C LEU A 150 -7.16 7.07 -14.62
N ALA A 151 -7.58 7.65 -15.76
CA ALA A 151 -7.60 9.10 -15.98
C ALA A 151 -8.49 9.86 -14.99
N PHE A 152 -9.47 9.20 -14.37
CA PHE A 152 -10.45 9.80 -13.46
C PHE A 152 -10.12 9.64 -11.98
N ARG A 153 -8.96 9.05 -11.62
CA ARG A 153 -8.61 8.73 -10.22
C ARG A 153 -8.62 9.96 -9.29
N GLU A 154 -8.08 11.09 -9.75
CA GLU A 154 -8.10 12.36 -9.00
C GLU A 154 -9.52 12.96 -8.90
N VAL A 155 -10.39 12.74 -9.89
CA VAL A 155 -11.80 13.18 -9.85
C VAL A 155 -12.54 12.43 -8.74
N LEU A 156 -12.35 11.11 -8.65
CA LEU A 156 -12.92 10.26 -7.61
C LEU A 156 -12.37 10.60 -6.21
N LEU A 157 -11.08 10.83 -6.04
CA LEU A 157 -10.49 11.25 -4.75
C LEU A 157 -11.10 12.56 -4.23
N LYS A 158 -11.34 13.53 -5.12
CA LYS A 158 -12.00 14.79 -4.77
C LYS A 158 -13.48 14.60 -4.44
N MET A 159 -14.21 13.76 -5.20
CA MET A 159 -15.57 13.35 -4.86
C MET A 159 -15.64 12.71 -3.46
N GLN A 160 -14.77 11.74 -3.17
CA GLN A 160 -14.69 11.06 -1.87
C GLN A 160 -14.56 12.08 -0.71
N THR A 161 -13.65 13.05 -0.89
CA THR A 161 -13.35 14.12 0.08
C THR A 161 -14.53 15.08 0.29
N LEU A 162 -15.28 15.42 -0.78
CA LEU A 162 -16.46 16.28 -0.70
C LEU A 162 -17.59 15.59 0.08
N ILE A 163 -17.90 14.35 -0.32
CA ILE A 163 -19.02 13.57 0.23
C ILE A 163 -18.76 13.18 1.70
N ALA A 164 -17.48 12.98 2.08
CA ALA A 164 -17.07 12.68 3.46
C ALA A 164 -17.51 13.73 4.50
N THR A 165 -17.88 14.94 4.07
CA THR A 165 -18.37 16.00 4.97
C THR A 165 -19.87 15.93 5.28
N GLU A 166 -20.62 15.01 4.64
CA GLU A 166 -22.07 14.89 4.77
C GLU A 166 -22.48 13.61 5.53
N GLN A 167 -23.33 13.76 6.56
CA GLN A 167 -23.82 12.63 7.37
C GLN A 167 -25.16 12.04 6.87
N THR A 168 -25.54 12.30 5.62
CA THR A 168 -26.80 11.80 5.06
C THR A 168 -26.64 10.36 4.55
N LEU A 169 -27.70 9.54 4.63
CA LEU A 169 -27.64 8.16 4.15
C LEU A 169 -27.32 8.04 2.63
N PRO A 170 -27.81 8.93 1.73
CA PRO A 170 -27.34 8.99 0.35
C PRO A 170 -25.85 9.30 0.23
N ALA A 171 -25.32 10.29 0.97
CA ALA A 171 -23.90 10.62 0.98
C ALA A 171 -23.04 9.44 1.46
N ILE A 172 -23.44 8.74 2.52
CA ILE A 172 -22.72 7.56 3.02
C ILE A 172 -22.64 6.45 1.96
N LYS A 173 -23.75 6.19 1.24
CA LYS A 173 -23.76 5.22 0.12
C LYS A 173 -22.85 5.65 -1.03
N LEU A 174 -22.87 6.94 -1.37
CA LEU A 174 -22.09 7.49 -2.47
C LEU A 174 -20.59 7.54 -2.15
N HIS A 175 -20.23 7.89 -0.91
CA HIS A 175 -18.84 7.83 -0.41
C HIS A 175 -18.31 6.40 -0.46
N LYS A 176 -19.15 5.39 -0.16
CA LYS A 176 -18.79 4.00 -0.37
C LYS A 176 -18.53 3.67 -1.85
N ARG A 177 -19.47 3.96 -2.76
CA ARG A 177 -19.33 3.71 -4.21
C ARG A 177 -18.00 4.25 -4.74
N VAL A 178 -17.71 5.53 -4.48
CA VAL A 178 -16.44 6.19 -4.85
C VAL A 178 -15.21 5.51 -4.23
N THR A 179 -15.33 4.93 -3.03
CA THR A 179 -14.23 4.19 -2.39
C THR A 179 -14.01 2.83 -3.05
N ASP A 180 -15.08 2.09 -3.33
CA ASP A 180 -15.05 0.82 -4.06
C ASP A 180 -14.39 1.02 -5.46
N ASP A 181 -14.73 2.11 -6.16
CA ASP A 181 -14.13 2.50 -7.45
C ASP A 181 -12.63 2.83 -7.35
N LEU A 182 -12.21 3.56 -6.32
CA LEU A 182 -10.80 3.92 -6.10
C LEU A 182 -9.91 2.71 -5.85
N ASN A 183 -10.44 1.68 -5.19
CA ASN A 183 -9.74 0.41 -5.00
C ASN A 183 -9.67 -0.39 -6.31
N ALA A 184 -10.76 -0.41 -7.10
CA ALA A 184 -10.75 -1.01 -8.44
C ALA A 184 -9.69 -0.35 -9.35
N LEU A 185 -9.56 0.98 -9.33
CA LEU A 185 -8.49 1.67 -10.04
C LEU A 185 -7.09 1.29 -9.53
N SER A 186 -6.92 1.09 -8.22
CA SER A 186 -5.63 0.68 -7.66
C SER A 186 -5.24 -0.78 -7.99
N ASP A 187 -6.21 -1.66 -8.26
CA ASP A 187 -5.95 -3.03 -8.74
C ASP A 187 -5.79 -3.08 -10.28
N ILE A 188 -6.38 -2.14 -11.02
CA ILE A 188 -6.04 -1.89 -12.44
C ILE A 188 -4.58 -1.39 -12.56
N GLU A 189 -4.18 -0.44 -11.71
CA GLU A 189 -2.80 0.10 -11.63
C GLU A 189 -1.78 -1.05 -11.47
N LYS A 190 -2.01 -1.98 -10.53
CA LYS A 190 -1.16 -3.15 -10.27
C LYS A 190 -1.00 -4.10 -11.47
N GLU A 191 -2.07 -4.41 -12.20
CA GLU A 191 -1.97 -5.43 -13.27
C GLU A 191 -1.25 -4.86 -14.51
N TYR A 192 -1.41 -3.56 -14.80
CA TYR A 192 -0.55 -2.90 -15.81
C TYR A 192 0.91 -2.78 -15.34
N ASP A 193 1.15 -2.59 -14.05
CA ASP A 193 2.49 -2.64 -13.44
C ASP A 193 3.16 -4.03 -13.64
N LYS A 194 2.36 -5.11 -13.72
CA LYS A 194 2.84 -6.45 -14.09
C LYS A 194 3.16 -6.55 -15.59
N GLU A 195 2.24 -6.17 -16.48
CA GLU A 195 2.46 -6.27 -17.93
C GLU A 195 3.64 -5.41 -18.43
N LEU A 196 3.85 -4.21 -17.87
CA LEU A 196 4.96 -3.34 -18.26
C LEU A 196 6.33 -3.93 -17.88
N LYS A 197 6.42 -4.66 -16.77
CA LYS A 197 7.63 -5.42 -16.40
C LYS A 197 7.91 -6.51 -17.43
N GLU A 198 6.89 -7.28 -17.83
CA GLU A 198 6.99 -8.31 -18.87
C GLU A 198 7.38 -7.73 -20.25
N ILE A 199 6.90 -6.54 -20.62
CA ILE A 199 7.22 -5.89 -21.91
C ILE A 199 8.68 -5.43 -21.97
N PHE A 200 9.25 -4.96 -20.86
CA PHE A 200 10.67 -4.58 -20.81
C PHE A 200 11.64 -5.74 -20.59
N SER A 201 11.14 -6.95 -20.25
CA SER A 201 11.88 -8.21 -20.26
C SER A 201 11.59 -9.06 -21.51
N ARG A 202 12.21 -8.71 -22.65
CA ARG A 202 12.37 -9.62 -23.81
C ARG A 202 13.86 -9.97 -23.89
N PHE A 203 14.30 -11.22 -23.87
CA PHE A 203 13.73 -12.48 -24.37
C PHE A 203 13.47 -13.50 -23.21
N GLU A 204 12.56 -14.49 -23.29
CA GLU A 204 11.51 -14.76 -24.28
C GLU A 204 10.32 -15.55 -23.66
N SER A 205 9.22 -15.63 -24.40
CA SER A 205 7.98 -16.42 -24.15
C SER A 205 8.20 -17.93 -23.89
N ARG A 206 7.25 -18.74 -23.37
CA ARG A 206 5.87 -19.02 -23.85
C ARG A 206 5.04 -19.77 -22.79
N SER A 207 3.69 -19.86 -22.82
CA SER A 207 2.58 -19.09 -23.44
C SER A 207 1.22 -19.69 -23.00
N ILE A 208 0.11 -19.05 -23.34
CA ILE A 208 -1.29 -19.53 -23.26
C ILE A 208 -1.95 -19.51 -21.85
N GLU A 209 -3.04 -18.76 -21.61
CA GLU A 209 -3.46 -17.41 -22.06
C GLU A 209 -4.69 -16.96 -21.23
N LEU A 210 -4.93 -15.64 -21.09
CA LEU A 210 -6.10 -15.07 -20.39
C LEU A 210 -6.69 -13.88 -21.17
N LYS A 211 -8.02 -13.73 -21.14
CA LYS A 211 -8.73 -12.67 -21.90
C LYS A 211 -8.78 -11.32 -21.15
N ARG A 212 -7.80 -10.47 -21.41
CA ARG A 212 -7.86 -9.00 -21.24
C ARG A 212 -7.03 -8.37 -22.36
N GLU A 213 -7.32 -7.14 -22.79
CA GLU A 213 -6.47 -6.45 -23.78
C GLU A 213 -5.13 -6.08 -23.13
N ARG A 214 -4.01 -6.55 -23.71
CA ARG A 214 -2.67 -6.25 -23.21
C ARG A 214 -2.34 -4.78 -23.49
N TRP A 215 -1.35 -4.23 -22.81
CA TRP A 215 -0.85 -2.88 -23.07
C TRP A 215 -0.47 -2.67 -24.55
N ASP A 216 0.19 -3.64 -25.19
CA ASP A 216 0.50 -3.60 -26.63
C ASP A 216 -0.79 -3.54 -27.50
N ASP A 217 -1.87 -4.24 -27.11
CA ASP A 217 -3.16 -4.25 -27.83
C ASP A 217 -3.94 -2.93 -27.66
N TYR A 218 -3.97 -2.40 -26.44
CA TYR A 218 -4.55 -1.09 -26.11
C TYR A 218 -3.86 0.03 -26.90
N ILE A 219 -2.52 0.03 -26.96
CA ILE A 219 -1.75 0.92 -27.82
C ILE A 219 -2.09 0.72 -29.32
N VAL A 220 -2.32 -0.51 -29.77
CA VAL A 220 -2.77 -0.81 -31.14
C VAL A 220 -4.19 -0.29 -31.41
N LYS A 221 -5.12 -0.28 -30.44
CA LYS A 221 -6.42 0.41 -30.62
C LYS A 221 -6.25 1.93 -30.61
N LEU A 222 -5.50 2.51 -29.68
CA LEU A 222 -5.29 3.96 -29.65
C LEU A 222 -4.65 4.47 -30.97
N ARG A 223 -3.79 3.67 -31.63
CA ARG A 223 -3.23 3.97 -32.96
C ARG A 223 -4.25 3.97 -34.11
N LYS A 224 -5.43 3.35 -33.94
CA LYS A 224 -6.55 3.43 -34.89
C LYS A 224 -7.39 4.69 -34.69
N LEU A 225 -7.36 5.26 -33.48
CA LEU A 225 -8.11 6.46 -33.11
C LEU A 225 -7.29 7.75 -33.27
N TYR A 226 -5.98 7.68 -32.99
CA TYR A 226 -5.06 8.82 -33.06
C TYR A 226 -3.75 8.44 -33.74
N ASN A 227 -3.36 9.25 -34.74
CA ASN A 227 -2.07 9.15 -35.41
C ASN A 227 -1.08 10.16 -34.79
N ARG A 228 0.15 9.73 -34.48
CA ARG A 228 1.18 10.59 -33.88
C ARG A 228 1.54 11.79 -34.75
N GLU A 229 1.78 11.59 -36.04
CA GLU A 229 2.09 12.66 -36.99
C GLU A 229 0.93 13.64 -37.09
N GLN A 230 -0.32 13.16 -37.05
CA GLN A 230 -1.49 14.04 -37.05
C GLN A 230 -1.62 14.82 -35.73
N ILE A 231 -1.42 14.22 -34.54
CA ILE A 231 -1.39 14.98 -33.27
C ILE A 231 -0.27 16.02 -33.31
N LEU A 232 0.94 15.63 -33.73
CA LEU A 232 2.09 16.54 -33.84
C LEU A 232 1.85 17.65 -34.88
N LYS A 233 1.00 17.44 -35.88
CA LYS A 233 0.60 18.40 -36.91
C LYS A 233 -0.57 19.31 -36.49
N ASP A 234 -1.52 18.80 -35.71
CA ASP A 234 -2.62 19.56 -35.12
C ASP A 234 -2.08 20.58 -34.09
N TYR A 235 -1.06 20.18 -33.34
CA TYR A 235 -0.24 21.05 -32.48
C TYR A 235 0.97 21.65 -33.25
N GLY A 236 1.00 21.48 -34.57
CA GLY A 236 2.20 21.48 -35.42
C GLY A 236 2.48 22.73 -36.23
N PHE A 237 2.07 23.89 -35.74
CA PHE A 237 2.76 25.13 -36.06
C PHE A 237 3.25 25.77 -34.77
N ILE A 238 4.43 25.32 -34.32
CA ILE A 238 5.51 26.10 -33.69
C ILE A 238 6.73 25.17 -33.53
N LEU A 239 7.70 25.31 -34.43
CA LEU A 239 9.12 25.09 -34.16
C LEU A 239 9.83 26.43 -34.43
N PRO A 240 11.00 26.71 -33.83
CA PRO A 240 11.82 25.79 -33.04
C PRO A 240 11.90 26.14 -31.55
N TYR A 241 12.00 25.12 -30.69
CA TYR A 241 12.96 25.22 -29.59
C TYR A 241 14.34 25.02 -30.25
N PRO A 242 15.36 25.86 -29.97
CA PRO A 242 16.63 25.77 -30.69
C PRO A 242 17.27 24.38 -30.60
N GLU A 243 18.14 24.06 -31.57
CA GLU A 243 19.06 22.94 -31.42
C GLU A 243 20.11 23.26 -30.33
N LYS A 244 21.18 22.45 -30.20
CA LYS A 244 22.23 22.66 -29.18
C LYS A 244 22.59 24.15 -29.07
N PRO A 245 22.69 24.72 -27.86
CA PRO A 245 23.10 26.11 -27.72
C PRO A 245 24.50 26.29 -28.33
N GLU A 246 24.56 27.10 -29.40
CA GLU A 246 25.78 27.85 -29.70
C GLU A 246 26.18 28.63 -28.44
N ALA A 247 27.48 28.79 -28.21
CA ALA A 247 28.02 29.16 -26.90
C ALA A 247 27.41 30.47 -26.35
N ALA A 248 26.43 30.31 -25.46
CA ALA A 248 25.81 31.43 -24.76
C ALA A 248 26.82 32.10 -23.83
N ASP A 249 26.68 33.42 -23.70
CA ASP A 249 27.56 34.27 -22.90
C ASP A 249 27.62 33.78 -21.45
N GLU A 250 28.77 33.94 -20.76
CA GLU A 250 29.02 33.23 -19.49
C GLU A 250 28.02 33.55 -18.36
N LYS A 251 27.27 34.65 -18.52
CA LYS A 251 26.28 35.17 -17.57
C LYS A 251 24.88 34.56 -17.72
N ASP A 252 24.57 33.93 -18.86
CA ASP A 252 23.25 33.35 -19.16
C ASP A 252 23.18 31.83 -18.85
N LYS A 253 24.15 31.28 -18.11
CA LYS A 253 24.24 29.85 -17.76
C LYS A 253 23.12 29.43 -16.81
N GLU A 254 22.12 28.75 -17.37
CA GLU A 254 21.08 28.02 -16.63
C GLU A 254 21.66 26.87 -15.80
N ILE A 255 21.00 26.53 -14.70
CA ILE A 255 21.43 25.45 -13.82
C ILE A 255 20.82 24.13 -14.32
N PHE A 256 21.68 23.27 -14.89
CA PHE A 256 21.38 21.89 -15.28
C PHE A 256 22.17 20.88 -14.44
N GLY A 257 21.66 19.66 -14.31
CA GLY A 257 22.24 18.63 -13.45
C GLY A 257 23.57 18.02 -13.92
N GLN A 258 23.97 18.17 -15.19
CA GLN A 258 25.28 17.67 -15.65
C GLN A 258 26.47 18.38 -14.99
N GLY A 259 26.26 19.60 -14.44
CA GLY A 259 27.29 20.34 -13.70
C GLY A 259 27.58 19.81 -12.30
N LEU A 260 26.70 18.96 -11.74
CA LEU A 260 26.87 18.38 -10.40
C LEU A 260 28.08 17.43 -10.34
N PRO A 261 28.60 17.11 -9.13
CA PRO A 261 29.56 16.02 -8.97
C PRO A 261 28.95 14.67 -9.39
N GLN A 262 29.78 13.67 -9.71
CA GLN A 262 29.29 12.31 -9.93
C GLN A 262 28.56 11.77 -8.68
N LYS A 263 27.58 10.90 -8.90
CA LYS A 263 26.67 10.37 -7.89
C LYS A 263 26.05 11.45 -7.00
N THR A 264 25.75 12.62 -7.56
CA THR A 264 25.04 13.70 -6.86
C THR A 264 23.72 14.01 -7.55
N VAL A 265 22.66 14.15 -6.77
CA VAL A 265 21.32 14.46 -7.25
C VAL A 265 20.68 15.62 -6.48
N VAL A 266 19.82 16.37 -7.16
CA VAL A 266 18.88 17.31 -6.54
C VAL A 266 17.47 16.80 -6.83
N LEU A 267 16.66 16.63 -5.79
CA LEU A 267 15.24 16.29 -5.90
C LEU A 267 14.46 17.60 -6.09
N THR A 268 13.72 17.72 -7.18
CA THR A 268 12.91 18.91 -7.47
C THR A 268 11.46 18.54 -7.72
N PHE A 269 10.55 19.28 -7.09
CA PHE A 269 9.11 19.07 -7.11
C PHE A 269 8.42 20.33 -7.62
N ASP A 270 7.66 20.21 -8.71
CA ASP A 270 6.98 21.32 -9.37
C ASP A 270 5.45 21.28 -9.10
N ASP A 271 4.77 22.37 -9.46
CA ASP A 271 3.33 22.63 -9.32
C ASP A 271 2.76 22.77 -7.88
N GLY A 272 3.50 22.44 -6.83
CA GLY A 272 3.07 22.61 -5.44
C GLY A 272 2.78 24.07 -5.00
N PRO A 273 2.33 24.28 -3.74
CA PRO A 273 2.01 23.28 -2.72
C PRO A 273 0.61 22.69 -2.89
N HIS A 274 0.52 21.37 -2.95
CA HIS A 274 -0.73 20.63 -2.82
C HIS A 274 -1.16 20.51 -1.34
N ALA A 275 -2.46 20.32 -1.09
CA ALA A 275 -3.02 20.29 0.26
C ALA A 275 -2.82 18.94 0.99
N THR A 276 -2.44 17.89 0.26
CA THR A 276 -2.24 16.52 0.80
C THR A 276 -0.85 16.01 0.46
N TYR A 277 -0.60 15.69 -0.82
CA TYR A 277 0.60 14.99 -1.29
C TYR A 277 1.93 15.70 -0.95
N THR A 278 1.96 17.03 -0.86
CA THR A 278 3.15 17.79 -0.43
C THR A 278 3.57 17.50 1.01
N ASP A 279 2.61 17.34 1.94
CA ASP A 279 2.90 16.94 3.34
C ASP A 279 3.36 15.47 3.40
N GLU A 280 2.83 14.60 2.53
CA GLU A 280 3.24 13.20 2.43
C GLU A 280 4.66 13.06 1.83
N ILE A 281 4.97 13.81 0.77
CA ILE A 281 6.32 13.90 0.20
C ILE A 281 7.29 14.48 1.23
N ALA A 282 6.92 15.52 1.98
CA ALA A 282 7.74 16.04 3.07
C ALA A 282 7.99 14.98 4.17
N ALA A 283 6.98 14.16 4.50
CA ALA A 283 7.14 13.06 5.44
C ALA A 283 8.09 11.97 4.92
N ILE A 284 8.04 11.64 3.62
CA ILE A 284 8.99 10.72 2.97
C ILE A 284 10.39 11.32 2.95
N LEU A 285 10.59 12.54 2.46
CA LEU A 285 11.89 13.21 2.44
C LEU A 285 12.51 13.28 3.86
N LYS A 286 11.69 13.49 4.89
CA LYS A 286 12.10 13.42 6.30
C LYS A 286 12.45 12.00 6.77
N GLN A 287 11.63 10.99 6.47
CA GLN A 287 11.89 9.58 6.80
C GLN A 287 13.23 9.08 6.22
N TYR A 288 13.57 9.58 5.03
CA TYR A 288 14.82 9.29 4.33
C TYR A 288 15.93 10.29 4.65
N ASN A 289 15.68 11.35 5.44
CA ASN A 289 16.61 12.45 5.76
C ASN A 289 17.31 13.04 4.52
N VAL A 290 16.52 13.41 3.50
CA VAL A 290 17.00 14.00 2.24
C VAL A 290 16.41 15.40 2.00
N PRO A 291 17.19 16.35 1.45
CA PRO A 291 16.69 17.66 1.02
C PRO A 291 15.88 17.56 -0.28
N GLY A 292 15.03 18.56 -0.52
CA GLY A 292 14.30 18.75 -1.77
C GLY A 292 14.05 20.23 -2.05
N VAL A 293 13.83 20.56 -3.32
CA VAL A 293 13.47 21.91 -3.80
C VAL A 293 12.06 21.88 -4.36
N PHE A 294 11.20 22.78 -3.90
CA PHE A 294 9.80 22.87 -4.30
C PHE A 294 9.58 24.14 -5.12
N PHE A 295 9.39 24.00 -6.43
CA PHE A 295 9.08 25.05 -7.37
C PHE A 295 7.58 25.31 -7.34
N GLN A 296 7.16 26.31 -6.56
CA GLN A 296 5.76 26.55 -6.25
C GLN A 296 5.09 27.50 -7.24
N VAL A 297 3.86 27.17 -7.61
CA VAL A 297 2.99 27.99 -8.46
C VAL A 297 2.24 29.01 -7.61
N GLY A 298 2.34 30.29 -7.96
CA GLY A 298 1.87 31.40 -7.12
C GLY A 298 0.41 31.33 -6.72
N LYS A 299 -0.51 30.95 -7.63
CA LYS A 299 -1.94 30.74 -7.33
C LYS A 299 -2.17 29.71 -6.22
N ASN A 300 -1.34 28.66 -6.15
CA ASN A 300 -1.42 27.62 -5.12
C ASN A 300 -0.96 28.15 -3.75
N VAL A 301 -0.16 29.22 -3.72
CA VAL A 301 0.32 29.89 -2.49
C VAL A 301 -0.58 31.05 -2.04
N GLY A 302 -1.15 31.83 -2.97
CA GLY A 302 -1.95 33.00 -2.64
C GLY A 302 -2.34 33.85 -3.85
N SER A 303 -2.58 35.13 -3.62
CA SER A 303 -2.88 36.12 -4.67
C SER A 303 -2.17 37.45 -4.43
N VAL A 304 -2.04 38.25 -5.48
CA VAL A 304 -1.55 39.63 -5.43
C VAL A 304 -2.63 40.54 -6.03
N ASP A 305 -2.94 41.66 -5.36
CA ASP A 305 -3.96 42.61 -5.82
C ASP A 305 -3.43 43.60 -6.88
N ALA A 306 -4.33 44.43 -7.42
CA ALA A 306 -3.99 45.43 -8.44
C ALA A 306 -3.10 46.57 -7.90
N GLN A 307 -2.90 46.66 -6.58
CA GLN A 307 -1.98 47.58 -5.93
C GLN A 307 -0.61 46.91 -5.66
N GLY A 308 -0.45 45.64 -6.06
CA GLY A 308 0.77 44.87 -5.93
C GLY A 308 0.98 44.24 -4.55
N LYS A 309 -0.04 44.25 -3.68
CA LYS A 309 0.00 43.71 -2.32
C LYS A 309 -0.44 42.25 -2.31
N GLU A 310 0.30 41.43 -1.58
CA GLU A 310 0.13 39.99 -1.47
C GLU A 310 -0.84 39.54 -0.36
N SER A 311 -1.45 38.38 -0.57
CA SER A 311 -2.34 37.69 0.38
C SER A 311 -2.11 36.19 0.30
N LEU A 312 -1.60 35.58 1.38
CA LEU A 312 -1.32 34.14 1.45
C LEU A 312 -2.60 33.34 1.71
N ASN A 313 -2.75 32.21 1.02
CA ASN A 313 -3.87 31.28 1.22
C ASN A 313 -3.51 30.18 2.25
N LYS A 314 -4.43 29.24 2.49
CA LYS A 314 -4.26 28.14 3.46
C LYS A 314 -3.04 27.23 3.18
N ASN A 315 -2.69 26.98 1.92
CA ASN A 315 -1.59 26.08 1.53
C ASN A 315 -0.21 26.71 1.78
N ALA A 316 -0.11 28.04 1.94
CA ALA A 316 1.13 28.69 2.36
C ALA A 316 1.60 28.23 3.75
N ALA A 317 0.72 27.62 4.57
CA ALA A 317 1.12 26.92 5.79
C ALA A 317 2.00 25.69 5.47
N THR A 318 1.67 24.93 4.42
CA THR A 318 2.48 23.80 3.93
C THR A 318 3.84 24.27 3.44
N SER A 319 3.91 25.37 2.68
CA SER A 319 5.20 26.00 2.31
C SER A 319 6.05 26.37 3.53
N LYS A 320 5.43 26.90 4.59
CA LYS A 320 6.13 27.20 5.86
C LYS A 320 6.59 25.95 6.60
N LYS A 321 5.87 24.83 6.53
CA LYS A 321 6.34 23.52 7.03
C LYS A 321 7.57 23.03 6.25
N LEU A 322 7.53 23.06 4.92
CA LEU A 322 8.64 22.63 4.06
C LEU A 322 9.94 23.37 4.40
N LEU A 323 9.85 24.70 4.49
CA LEU A 323 10.99 25.54 4.89
C LEU A 323 11.50 25.20 6.30
N SER A 324 10.57 24.99 7.26
CA SER A 324 10.90 24.60 8.63
C SER A 324 11.51 23.19 8.74
N ALA A 325 11.30 22.33 7.73
CA ALA A 325 11.91 21.00 7.60
C ALA A 325 13.27 21.03 6.88
N GLY A 326 13.76 22.20 6.46
CA GLY A 326 15.03 22.35 5.74
C GLY A 326 14.93 22.10 4.23
N HIS A 327 13.72 22.11 3.67
CA HIS A 327 13.50 22.09 2.21
C HIS A 327 13.49 23.51 1.64
N VAL A 328 13.78 23.63 0.33
CA VAL A 328 13.99 24.93 -0.33
C VAL A 328 12.75 25.30 -1.15
N LEU A 329 12.24 26.52 -1.00
CA LEU A 329 11.15 27.05 -1.81
C LEU A 329 11.68 27.85 -3.01
N ALA A 330 11.12 27.63 -4.19
CA ALA A 330 11.51 28.22 -5.47
C ALA A 330 10.27 28.66 -6.28
N ASN A 331 10.46 29.49 -7.31
CA ASN A 331 9.38 30.13 -8.09
C ASN A 331 9.07 29.35 -9.39
N HIS A 332 7.80 29.02 -9.63
CA HIS A 332 7.32 28.32 -10.83
C HIS A 332 6.24 29.08 -11.62
N SER A 333 6.40 30.40 -11.76
CA SER A 333 5.37 31.32 -12.29
C SER A 333 4.11 31.41 -11.39
N PHE A 334 3.11 32.19 -11.79
CA PHE A 334 1.91 32.45 -11.00
C PHE A 334 0.77 31.50 -11.36
N SER A 335 0.60 31.19 -12.65
CA SER A 335 -0.49 30.36 -13.16
C SER A 335 -0.07 29.07 -13.87
N HIS A 336 1.23 28.76 -13.91
CA HIS A 336 1.80 27.68 -14.71
C HIS A 336 1.53 27.86 -16.23
N ALA A 337 1.41 29.11 -16.69
CA ALA A 337 1.20 29.43 -18.10
C ALA A 337 2.42 29.11 -18.97
N LEU A 338 2.19 28.84 -20.26
CA LEU A 338 3.24 28.62 -21.26
C LEU A 338 4.00 29.92 -21.59
N LEU A 339 4.93 30.31 -20.72
CA LEU A 339 5.59 31.62 -20.72
C LEU A 339 6.34 31.96 -22.01
N SER A 340 6.84 30.96 -22.75
CA SER A 340 7.43 31.17 -24.08
C SER A 340 6.51 31.89 -25.08
N LYS A 341 5.18 31.74 -24.93
CA LYS A 341 4.15 32.41 -25.74
C LYS A 341 3.65 33.74 -25.16
N GLN A 342 4.16 34.19 -24.02
CA GLN A 342 3.80 35.47 -23.41
C GLN A 342 4.92 36.51 -23.55
N SER A 343 4.55 37.78 -23.38
CA SER A 343 5.44 38.94 -23.42
C SER A 343 4.86 40.09 -22.58
N GLY A 344 5.68 41.11 -22.31
CA GLY A 344 5.29 42.33 -21.61
C GLY A 344 4.77 42.09 -20.19
N ASP A 345 3.79 42.90 -19.77
CA ASP A 345 3.29 42.94 -18.39
C ASP A 345 2.73 41.59 -17.92
N ASN A 346 2.14 40.78 -18.80
CA ASN A 346 1.64 39.44 -18.47
C ASN A 346 2.79 38.50 -18.06
N LEU A 347 3.87 38.49 -18.85
CA LEU A 347 5.06 37.68 -18.58
C LEU A 347 5.80 38.16 -17.32
N ASN A 348 5.87 39.48 -17.09
CA ASN A 348 6.45 40.02 -15.86
C ASN A 348 5.58 39.69 -14.64
N ALA A 349 4.25 39.81 -14.73
CA ALA A 349 3.32 39.48 -13.65
C ALA A 349 3.40 38.01 -13.23
N GLU A 350 3.47 37.08 -14.20
CA GLU A 350 3.64 35.65 -13.94
C GLU A 350 4.88 35.34 -13.09
N ILE A 351 5.99 36.06 -13.28
CA ILE A 351 7.22 35.84 -12.52
C ILE A 351 7.19 36.61 -11.19
N GLU A 352 6.79 37.88 -11.22
CA GLU A 352 6.88 38.82 -10.09
C GLU A 352 5.83 38.57 -8.99
N GLN A 353 4.62 38.11 -9.32
CA GLN A 353 3.57 37.87 -8.31
C GLN A 353 3.95 36.70 -7.38
N THR A 354 4.46 35.61 -7.94
CA THR A 354 5.00 34.48 -7.16
C THR A 354 6.25 34.90 -6.38
N ASP A 355 7.06 35.79 -6.95
CA ASP A 355 8.24 36.32 -6.26
C ASP A 355 7.88 37.08 -4.97
N LYS A 356 6.81 37.88 -5.00
CA LYS A 356 6.24 38.57 -3.83
C LYS A 356 5.64 37.60 -2.82
N LEU A 357 4.84 36.62 -3.28
CA LEU A 357 4.23 35.61 -2.41
C LEU A 357 5.27 34.77 -1.66
N LEU A 358 6.36 34.38 -2.33
CA LEU A 358 7.47 33.68 -1.68
C LEU A 358 8.23 34.58 -0.70
N LYS A 359 8.45 35.87 -1.02
CA LYS A 359 9.04 36.86 -0.07
C LYS A 359 8.20 37.08 1.19
N ALA A 360 6.86 36.93 1.11
CA ALA A 360 5.96 37.00 2.26
C ALA A 360 5.85 35.68 3.06
N ILE A 361 6.33 34.57 2.50
CA ILE A 361 6.59 33.34 3.26
C ILE A 361 7.94 33.45 3.98
N ASP A 362 8.98 33.84 3.25
CA ASP A 362 10.35 34.02 3.73
C ASP A 362 11.04 35.17 2.97
N PRO A 363 11.45 36.27 3.64
CA PRO A 363 12.21 37.34 3.03
C PRO A 363 13.54 36.88 2.39
N ALA A 364 14.09 35.73 2.82
CA ALA A 364 15.31 35.12 2.29
C ALA A 364 15.06 34.09 1.16
N ARG A 365 13.88 34.09 0.53
CA ARG A 365 13.46 33.15 -0.53
C ARG A 365 14.55 32.90 -1.58
N SER A 366 14.68 31.64 -2.00
CA SER A 366 15.76 31.20 -2.89
C SER A 366 15.83 32.00 -4.20
N ALA A 367 17.02 32.09 -4.79
CA ALA A 367 17.24 32.71 -6.09
C ALA A 367 16.84 31.80 -7.28
N LEU A 368 15.97 30.80 -7.06
CA LEU A 368 15.66 29.76 -8.03
C LEU A 368 14.31 30.01 -8.71
N PHE A 369 14.30 29.89 -10.03
CA PHE A 369 13.10 29.91 -10.86
C PHE A 369 13.15 28.75 -11.86
N ARG A 370 12.00 28.17 -12.18
CA ARG A 370 11.88 27.21 -13.28
C ARG A 370 10.73 27.62 -14.19
N PHE A 371 10.99 27.69 -15.50
CA PHE A 371 9.94 27.93 -16.48
C PHE A 371 8.97 26.74 -16.51
N PRO A 372 7.65 26.98 -16.49
CA PRO A 372 6.65 25.98 -16.87
C PRO A 372 7.07 25.25 -18.16
N TYR A 373 7.02 23.91 -18.15
CA TYR A 373 7.42 23.05 -19.30
C TYR A 373 8.87 23.25 -19.79
N GLY A 374 9.74 23.93 -19.03
CA GLY A 374 11.06 24.39 -19.48
C GLY A 374 10.98 25.44 -20.61
N ALA A 375 9.78 25.97 -20.88
CA ALA A 375 9.45 26.70 -22.10
C ALA A 375 9.63 28.21 -21.91
N LYS A 376 10.87 28.65 -22.08
CA LYS A 376 11.33 30.04 -21.96
C LYS A 376 11.25 30.84 -23.27
N ASN A 377 11.43 32.16 -23.15
CA ASN A 377 11.81 33.06 -24.24
C ASN A 377 12.86 34.09 -23.74
N LYS A 378 13.37 34.93 -24.64
CA LYS A 378 14.45 35.88 -24.33
C LYS A 378 14.04 36.94 -23.30
N GLU A 379 12.81 37.41 -23.36
CA GLU A 379 12.26 38.43 -22.45
C GLU A 379 12.13 37.86 -21.02
N GLY A 380 11.66 36.62 -20.88
CA GLY A 380 11.57 35.93 -19.59
C GLY A 380 12.93 35.81 -18.90
N MET A 381 13.98 35.43 -19.64
CA MET A 381 15.35 35.37 -19.11
C MET A 381 15.86 36.73 -18.61
N GLN A 382 15.52 37.82 -19.32
CA GLN A 382 15.86 39.19 -18.90
C GLN A 382 15.11 39.61 -17.63
N ILE A 383 13.84 39.19 -17.48
CA ILE A 383 13.05 39.42 -16.26
C ILE A 383 13.64 38.64 -15.08
N LEU A 384 14.09 37.39 -15.26
CA LEU A 384 14.78 36.63 -14.20
C LEU A 384 16.04 37.35 -13.73
N HIS A 385 16.90 37.79 -14.66
CA HIS A 385 18.11 38.56 -14.32
C HIS A 385 17.78 39.86 -13.56
N LYS A 386 16.74 40.60 -13.97
CA LYS A 386 16.24 41.80 -13.29
C LYS A 386 15.75 41.53 -11.86
N LEU A 387 15.19 40.34 -11.59
CA LEU A 387 14.65 39.93 -10.29
C LEU A 387 15.65 39.14 -9.42
N GLY A 388 16.90 38.95 -9.88
CA GLY A 388 17.92 38.16 -9.18
C GLY A 388 17.59 36.66 -9.12
N LEU A 389 16.84 36.15 -10.09
CA LEU A 389 16.45 34.75 -10.23
C LEU A 389 17.33 34.04 -11.27
N ARG A 390 17.56 32.75 -11.07
CA ARG A 390 18.29 31.86 -12.00
C ARG A 390 17.38 30.74 -12.49
N SER A 391 17.39 30.50 -13.80
CA SER A 391 16.68 29.40 -14.45
C SER A 391 17.28 28.05 -14.03
N VAL A 392 16.45 27.16 -13.48
CA VAL A 392 16.81 25.78 -13.09
C VAL A 392 16.03 24.81 -13.97
N MET A 393 16.76 24.05 -14.77
CA MET A 393 16.20 23.04 -15.65
C MET A 393 16.31 21.65 -14.98
N TRP A 394 16.12 20.59 -15.75
CA TRP A 394 16.36 19.21 -15.34
C TRP A 394 17.09 18.47 -16.47
N ASN A 395 17.77 17.37 -16.12
CA ASN A 395 18.29 16.40 -17.09
C ASN A 395 17.68 15.01 -16.91
N ILE A 396 16.86 14.83 -15.86
CA ILE A 396 16.26 13.56 -15.49
C ILE A 396 14.77 13.82 -15.25
N ASP A 397 13.97 13.55 -16.27
CA ASP A 397 12.52 13.71 -16.22
C ASP A 397 11.90 12.39 -15.72
N SER A 398 11.08 12.46 -14.68
CA SER A 398 10.36 11.29 -14.18
C SER A 398 9.16 10.92 -15.07
N LEU A 399 8.67 11.87 -15.86
CA LEU A 399 7.38 11.82 -16.58
C LEU A 399 6.20 11.40 -15.68
N ASP A 400 6.26 11.68 -14.37
CA ASP A 400 5.19 11.39 -13.42
C ASP A 400 3.87 12.11 -13.76
N TRP A 401 3.93 13.27 -14.40
CA TRP A 401 2.78 13.95 -15.00
C TRP A 401 2.05 13.11 -16.07
N ALA A 402 2.77 12.30 -16.85
CA ALA A 402 2.23 11.51 -17.97
C ALA A 402 1.99 10.02 -17.63
N ASP A 403 2.83 9.46 -16.78
CA ASP A 403 2.86 8.04 -16.45
C ASP A 403 2.03 7.76 -15.19
N PRO A 404 0.96 6.93 -15.26
CA PRO A 404 0.17 6.60 -14.08
C PRO A 404 0.85 5.61 -13.12
N VAL A 405 1.94 4.94 -13.53
CA VAL A 405 2.46 3.73 -12.86
C VAL A 405 3.74 4.03 -12.03
N PRO A 406 3.69 3.95 -10.68
CA PRO A 406 4.81 4.33 -9.81
C PRO A 406 6.14 3.60 -10.06
N ASN A 407 6.10 2.29 -10.35
CA ASN A 407 7.31 1.53 -10.68
C ASN A 407 7.91 1.93 -12.04
N SER A 408 7.08 2.35 -13.00
CA SER A 408 7.52 2.83 -14.31
C SER A 408 8.18 4.21 -14.21
N ILE A 409 7.59 5.11 -13.42
CA ILE A 409 8.20 6.40 -13.01
C ILE A 409 9.58 6.13 -12.39
N ALA A 410 9.65 5.27 -11.36
CA ALA A 410 10.90 4.95 -10.67
C ALA A 410 11.95 4.34 -11.63
N GLY A 411 11.55 3.36 -12.45
CA GLY A 411 12.43 2.73 -13.43
C GLY A 411 12.97 3.70 -14.50
N ARG A 412 12.16 4.68 -14.95
CA ARG A 412 12.59 5.74 -15.87
C ARG A 412 13.62 6.67 -15.23
N VAL A 413 13.36 7.15 -14.02
CA VAL A 413 14.27 8.01 -13.26
C VAL A 413 15.61 7.31 -13.06
N LEU A 414 15.58 6.07 -12.56
CA LEU A 414 16.77 5.27 -12.25
C LEU A 414 17.56 4.86 -13.51
N GLY A 415 16.88 4.41 -14.56
CA GLY A 415 17.50 4.07 -15.85
C GLY A 415 17.98 5.28 -16.67
N THR A 416 17.66 6.50 -16.25
CA THR A 416 18.23 7.75 -16.78
C THR A 416 19.42 8.21 -15.93
N LEU A 417 19.29 8.15 -14.60
CA LEU A 417 20.40 8.33 -13.64
C LEU A 417 21.59 7.42 -13.92
N GLU A 418 21.35 6.15 -14.27
CA GLU A 418 22.42 5.20 -14.62
C GLU A 418 23.30 5.68 -15.77
N LYS A 419 22.74 6.46 -16.71
CA LYS A 419 23.45 7.01 -17.88
C LYS A 419 24.10 8.36 -17.57
N GLU A 420 23.36 9.27 -16.94
CA GLU A 420 23.85 10.62 -16.61
C GLU A 420 24.84 10.62 -15.42
N GLN A 421 24.76 9.62 -14.53
CA GLN A 421 25.50 9.44 -13.27
C GLN A 421 25.35 10.58 -12.24
N ARG A 422 24.47 11.56 -12.51
CA ARG A 422 24.14 12.74 -11.69
C ARG A 422 22.96 13.47 -12.30
N GLY A 423 22.23 14.26 -11.53
CA GLY A 423 21.22 15.12 -12.15
C GLY A 423 20.32 15.93 -11.23
N ILE A 424 19.57 16.82 -11.86
CA ILE A 424 18.39 17.45 -11.26
C ILE A 424 17.20 16.63 -11.75
N ILE A 425 16.46 16.03 -10.81
CA ILE A 425 15.32 15.13 -11.09
C ILE A 425 14.03 15.93 -10.97
N LEU A 426 13.23 15.96 -12.04
CA LEU A 426 11.89 16.56 -12.04
C LEU A 426 10.84 15.55 -11.58
N PHE A 427 10.09 15.94 -10.55
CA PHE A 427 8.85 15.36 -10.06
C PHE A 427 7.81 16.48 -9.87
N HIS A 428 6.55 16.14 -9.59
CA HIS A 428 5.49 17.10 -9.25
C HIS A 428 4.83 16.72 -7.92
N ASP A 429 4.79 17.62 -6.92
CA ASP A 429 4.20 17.32 -5.60
C ASP A 429 2.67 17.44 -5.56
N ILE A 430 2.05 17.60 -6.73
CA ILE A 430 0.60 17.53 -6.97
C ILE A 430 0.09 16.11 -7.30
N HIS A 431 0.91 15.05 -7.15
CA HIS A 431 0.57 13.70 -7.62
C HIS A 431 0.81 12.57 -6.59
N GLU A 432 -0.23 11.78 -6.30
CA GLU A 432 -0.17 10.58 -5.44
C GLU A 432 0.82 9.52 -5.97
N ARG A 433 0.87 9.32 -7.29
CA ARG A 433 1.82 8.39 -7.93
C ARG A 433 3.28 8.79 -7.73
N THR A 434 3.55 10.08 -7.49
CA THR A 434 4.87 10.60 -7.08
C THR A 434 5.15 10.27 -5.61
N VAL A 435 4.14 10.38 -4.72
CA VAL A 435 4.23 9.87 -3.33
C VAL A 435 4.57 8.37 -3.31
N LYS A 436 3.96 7.57 -4.20
CA LYS A 436 4.24 6.13 -4.35
C LYS A 436 5.61 5.82 -4.97
N ALA A 437 6.05 6.60 -5.96
CA ALA A 437 7.31 6.34 -6.69
C ALA A 437 8.56 6.82 -5.92
N LEU A 438 8.43 7.90 -5.14
CA LEU A 438 9.57 8.53 -4.46
C LEU A 438 10.32 7.57 -3.51
N PRO A 439 9.69 6.76 -2.65
CA PRO A 439 10.41 5.77 -1.83
C PRO A 439 11.25 4.79 -2.65
N LEU A 440 10.71 4.28 -3.76
CA LEU A 440 11.42 3.33 -4.66
C LEU A 440 12.69 3.97 -5.26
N VAL A 441 12.59 5.25 -5.65
CA VAL A 441 13.71 6.03 -6.17
C VAL A 441 14.74 6.32 -5.07
N LEU A 442 14.30 6.70 -3.86
CA LEU A 442 15.17 7.01 -2.73
C LEU A 442 15.91 5.77 -2.21
N ASP A 443 15.22 4.64 -2.01
CA ASP A 443 15.83 3.36 -1.61
C ASP A 443 16.98 2.99 -2.56
N LYS A 444 16.72 3.03 -3.87
CA LYS A 444 17.72 2.66 -4.88
C LYS A 444 18.85 3.69 -4.99
N LEU A 445 18.56 5.00 -4.93
CA LEU A 445 19.59 6.06 -4.91
C LEU A 445 20.53 5.91 -3.71
N ILE A 446 19.99 5.66 -2.51
CA ILE A 446 20.77 5.47 -1.28
C ILE A 446 21.60 4.18 -1.36
N ALA A 447 21.00 3.08 -1.83
CA ALA A 447 21.70 1.82 -2.03
C ALA A 447 22.87 1.94 -3.04
N ASP A 448 22.67 2.71 -4.12
CA ASP A 448 23.70 2.99 -5.12
C ASP A 448 24.71 4.07 -4.67
N GLY A 449 24.54 4.64 -3.47
CA GLY A 449 25.47 5.58 -2.86
C GLY A 449 25.41 6.99 -3.44
N TYR A 450 24.27 7.42 -3.96
CA TYR A 450 24.06 8.80 -4.38
C TYR A 450 23.99 9.75 -3.18
N SER A 451 24.55 10.94 -3.36
CA SER A 451 24.48 12.06 -2.42
C SER A 451 23.42 13.06 -2.85
N PHE A 452 22.65 13.57 -1.89
CA PHE A 452 21.58 14.53 -2.13
C PHE A 452 22.10 15.94 -1.86
N ALA A 453 22.06 16.80 -2.87
CA ALA A 453 22.46 18.20 -2.77
C ALA A 453 21.25 19.09 -2.48
N SER A 454 21.44 20.07 -1.61
CA SER A 454 20.48 21.15 -1.33
C SER A 454 21.03 22.48 -1.84
N TRP A 455 20.17 23.49 -1.90
CA TRP A 455 20.57 24.86 -2.24
C TRP A 455 21.16 25.57 -1.03
N ASP A 456 22.38 26.11 -1.14
CA ASP A 456 23.02 26.85 -0.04
C ASP A 456 22.84 28.38 -0.12
N GLY A 457 21.99 28.85 -1.04
CA GLY A 457 21.82 30.26 -1.39
C GLY A 457 22.61 30.66 -2.64
N VAL A 458 23.77 30.04 -2.89
CA VAL A 458 24.66 30.35 -4.02
C VAL A 458 24.69 29.23 -5.05
N ASP A 459 24.74 27.96 -4.63
CA ASP A 459 24.88 26.80 -5.50
C ASP A 459 24.29 25.51 -4.85
N PHE A 460 24.20 24.43 -5.62
CA PHE A 460 23.79 23.11 -5.12
C PHE A 460 24.96 22.36 -4.46
N LYS A 461 24.85 22.09 -3.16
CA LYS A 461 25.90 21.42 -2.36
C LYS A 461 25.35 20.30 -1.50
N ILE A 462 26.15 19.25 -1.34
CA ILE A 462 25.88 18.14 -0.42
C ILE A 462 26.04 18.65 1.02
N ALA A 463 25.07 18.35 1.89
CA ALA A 463 25.11 18.76 3.29
C ALA A 463 26.30 18.13 4.03
N LYS A 464 27.03 18.92 4.83
CA LYS A 464 28.19 18.46 5.60
C LYS A 464 27.78 17.72 6.88
N GLY A 465 27.24 16.50 6.75
CA GLY A 465 27.10 15.57 7.87
C GLY A 465 25.99 14.54 7.70
N GLY A 466 26.36 13.25 7.67
CA GLY A 466 25.44 12.11 7.70
C GLY A 466 25.09 11.53 6.34
N LYS A 467 25.26 10.21 6.18
CA LYS A 467 24.57 9.47 5.12
C LYS A 467 23.10 9.27 5.54
N PRO A 468 22.12 9.51 4.66
CA PRO A 468 20.73 9.16 4.94
C PRO A 468 20.60 7.66 5.20
N THR A 469 19.90 7.29 6.27
CA THR A 469 19.59 5.90 6.64
C THR A 469 18.09 5.82 6.91
N PRO A 470 17.27 5.18 6.05
CA PRO A 470 15.82 5.26 6.15
C PRO A 470 15.26 4.50 7.36
N GLU A 471 14.45 5.20 8.16
CA GLU A 471 13.65 4.58 9.23
C GLU A 471 12.38 3.93 8.63
N LYS A 472 11.85 2.88 9.26
CA LYS A 472 10.82 1.99 8.65
C LYS A 472 9.48 2.06 9.35
N VAL A 473 8.40 2.04 8.56
CA VAL A 473 7.02 1.92 9.04
C VAL A 473 6.50 0.51 8.75
N SER A 474 5.81 -0.09 9.73
CA SER A 474 5.14 -1.40 9.62
C SER A 474 3.66 -1.24 9.33
N ILE A 475 3.06 -2.17 8.58
CA ILE A 475 1.60 -2.27 8.47
C ILE A 475 1.05 -2.80 9.80
N SER A 476 0.05 -2.11 10.33
CA SER A 476 -0.79 -2.54 11.47
C SER A 476 -2.12 -3.05 10.94
N THR A 477 -2.65 -4.13 11.52
CA THR A 477 -4.03 -4.60 11.29
C THR A 477 -5.11 -3.76 11.98
N ASP A 478 -4.68 -2.84 12.87
CA ASP A 478 -5.53 -2.03 13.73
C ASP A 478 -6.50 -2.87 14.59
N TYR A 479 -6.10 -4.10 14.97
CA TYR A 479 -6.84 -4.87 15.98
C TYR A 479 -6.59 -4.31 17.39
N GLN A 480 -7.66 -4.01 18.14
CA GLN A 480 -7.51 -3.59 19.53
C GLN A 480 -7.12 -4.76 20.44
N ASN A 481 -7.67 -5.95 20.23
CA ASN A 481 -7.26 -7.19 20.90
C ASN A 481 -7.33 -8.40 19.96
N SER A 482 -6.56 -9.43 20.32
CA SER A 482 -6.61 -10.75 19.68
C SER A 482 -7.06 -11.78 20.71
N TRP A 483 -8.28 -12.29 20.54
CA TRP A 483 -8.88 -13.32 21.39
C TRP A 483 -8.93 -14.65 20.65
N ALA A 484 -8.87 -15.75 21.40
CA ALA A 484 -9.12 -17.07 20.84
C ALA A 484 -9.83 -18.02 21.82
N ILE A 485 -10.55 -18.98 21.26
CA ILE A 485 -11.10 -20.15 21.94
C ILE A 485 -10.50 -21.38 21.27
N VAL A 486 -9.90 -22.28 22.04
CA VAL A 486 -9.15 -23.43 21.53
C VAL A 486 -9.58 -24.69 22.28
N ILE A 487 -10.26 -25.60 21.58
CA ILE A 487 -10.90 -26.77 22.18
C ILE A 487 -10.32 -28.05 21.57
N GLY A 488 -9.98 -29.04 22.42
CA GLY A 488 -9.47 -30.35 21.97
C GLY A 488 -9.96 -31.49 22.85
N ILE A 489 -10.63 -32.49 22.26
CA ILE A 489 -11.28 -33.58 23.03
C ILE A 489 -10.78 -34.95 22.54
N ASN A 490 -10.01 -35.64 23.39
CA ASN A 490 -9.60 -37.03 23.20
C ASN A 490 -10.54 -37.98 23.96
N ASP A 491 -10.74 -37.68 25.25
CA ASP A 491 -11.35 -38.58 26.23
C ASP A 491 -12.88 -38.44 26.33
N TYR A 492 -13.56 -38.74 25.24
CA TYR A 492 -15.02 -38.81 25.20
C TYR A 492 -15.60 -39.87 26.16
N ALA A 493 -16.74 -39.55 26.79
CA ALA A 493 -17.43 -40.45 27.71
C ALA A 493 -18.33 -41.48 27.01
N LYS A 494 -18.95 -41.10 25.87
CA LYS A 494 -19.93 -41.92 25.12
C LYS A 494 -19.57 -42.13 23.64
N TRP A 495 -18.53 -41.47 23.14
CA TRP A 495 -18.05 -41.57 21.76
C TRP A 495 -16.68 -42.27 21.71
N PRO A 496 -16.24 -42.79 20.54
CA PRO A 496 -14.90 -43.33 20.39
C PRO A 496 -13.83 -42.31 20.81
N LYS A 497 -12.79 -42.73 21.53
CA LYS A 497 -11.70 -41.82 21.90
C LYS A 497 -10.85 -41.44 20.69
N LEU A 498 -10.35 -40.21 20.69
CA LEU A 498 -9.36 -39.70 19.73
C LEU A 498 -7.97 -39.66 20.37
N GLN A 499 -6.92 -39.63 19.54
CA GLN A 499 -5.52 -39.65 19.96
C GLN A 499 -4.91 -38.24 20.01
N TYR A 500 -5.18 -37.38 19.02
CA TYR A 500 -4.37 -36.17 18.81
C TYR A 500 -5.09 -34.83 19.04
N ALA A 501 -6.42 -34.79 19.13
CA ALA A 501 -7.20 -33.55 19.26
C ALA A 501 -6.77 -32.63 20.43
N VAL A 502 -6.36 -33.19 21.57
CA VAL A 502 -5.78 -32.41 22.70
C VAL A 502 -4.40 -31.83 22.34
N GLN A 503 -3.56 -32.57 21.63
CA GLN A 503 -2.23 -32.10 21.22
C GLN A 503 -2.34 -31.02 20.11
N ASP A 504 -3.27 -31.21 19.18
CA ASP A 504 -3.66 -30.25 18.13
C ASP A 504 -4.08 -28.90 18.74
N ALA A 505 -4.99 -28.92 19.72
CA ALA A 505 -5.39 -27.73 20.47
C ALA A 505 -4.21 -27.03 21.16
N ASN A 506 -3.30 -27.78 21.82
CA ASN A 506 -2.13 -27.19 22.47
C ASN A 506 -1.18 -26.51 21.46
N ALA A 507 -0.87 -27.16 20.33
CA ALA A 507 0.03 -26.59 19.33
C ALA A 507 -0.56 -25.35 18.62
N ILE A 508 -1.87 -25.31 18.41
CA ILE A 508 -2.57 -24.14 17.88
C ILE A 508 -2.55 -22.98 18.90
N ARG A 509 -2.88 -23.22 20.17
CA ARG A 509 -2.74 -22.22 21.25
C ARG A 509 -1.33 -21.61 21.26
N ASP A 510 -0.32 -22.46 21.25
CA ASP A 510 1.08 -22.03 21.37
C ASP A 510 1.56 -21.29 20.11
N THR A 511 1.03 -21.63 18.93
CA THR A 511 1.31 -20.90 17.67
C THR A 511 0.66 -19.50 17.69
N LEU A 512 -0.58 -19.39 18.16
CA LEU A 512 -1.30 -18.12 18.25
C LEU A 512 -0.59 -17.13 19.19
N ILE A 513 -0.16 -17.60 20.36
CA ILE A 513 0.53 -16.78 21.36
C ILE A 513 1.94 -16.40 20.86
N ASN A 514 2.76 -17.39 20.53
CA ASN A 514 4.20 -17.17 20.32
C ASN A 514 4.53 -16.56 18.95
N ARG A 515 3.69 -16.74 17.93
CA ARG A 515 3.97 -16.26 16.55
C ARG A 515 2.96 -15.24 16.03
N MET A 516 1.66 -15.46 16.25
CA MET A 516 0.59 -14.63 15.68
C MET A 516 0.17 -13.42 16.56
N GLY A 517 0.79 -13.28 17.74
CA GLY A 517 0.65 -12.12 18.61
C GLY A 517 -0.60 -12.10 19.50
N PHE A 518 -1.22 -13.24 19.77
CA PHE A 518 -2.35 -13.32 20.70
C PHE A 518 -1.86 -13.23 22.15
N ALA A 519 -2.59 -12.49 22.98
CA ALA A 519 -2.24 -12.36 24.39
C ALA A 519 -2.68 -13.64 25.14
N GLY A 520 -1.80 -14.24 25.95
CA GLY A 520 -2.06 -15.55 26.56
C GLY A 520 -3.27 -15.60 27.50
N ASP A 521 -3.60 -14.47 28.13
CA ASP A 521 -4.81 -14.25 28.93
C ASP A 521 -6.10 -14.27 28.10
N LYS A 522 -5.99 -14.10 26.79
CA LYS A 522 -7.10 -14.02 25.82
C LYS A 522 -7.22 -15.26 24.93
N VAL A 523 -6.38 -16.28 25.12
CA VAL A 523 -6.48 -17.58 24.44
C VAL A 523 -7.08 -18.61 25.41
N LEU A 524 -8.41 -18.64 25.44
CA LEU A 524 -9.21 -19.50 26.31
C LEU A 524 -9.14 -20.95 25.79
N THR A 525 -8.78 -21.90 26.65
CA THR A 525 -8.58 -23.32 26.27
C THR A 525 -9.49 -24.23 27.08
N LEU A 526 -10.13 -25.22 26.44
CA LEU A 526 -10.84 -26.33 27.11
C LEU A 526 -10.40 -27.67 26.51
N THR A 527 -10.17 -28.68 27.36
CA THR A 527 -9.78 -30.01 26.89
C THR A 527 -10.47 -31.12 27.67
N ASN A 528 -10.72 -32.25 27.01
CA ASN A 528 -11.29 -33.45 27.62
C ASN A 528 -12.51 -33.13 28.52
N ALA A 529 -12.47 -33.49 29.80
CA ALA A 529 -13.60 -33.38 30.74
C ALA A 529 -14.09 -31.94 30.94
N ASP A 530 -13.25 -30.93 30.72
CA ASP A 530 -13.65 -29.52 30.84
C ASP A 530 -14.44 -29.03 29.62
N ALA A 531 -14.35 -29.72 28.47
CA ALA A 531 -15.01 -29.37 27.21
C ALA A 531 -16.48 -29.87 27.16
N THR A 532 -17.25 -29.58 28.20
CA THR A 532 -18.69 -29.87 28.27
C THR A 532 -19.51 -28.90 27.42
N ARG A 533 -20.75 -29.27 27.06
CA ARG A 533 -21.67 -28.41 26.31
C ARG A 533 -21.82 -27.03 26.96
N ASN A 534 -22.00 -27.03 28.28
CA ASN A 534 -22.22 -25.81 29.06
C ASN A 534 -20.95 -24.96 29.13
N ASN A 535 -19.77 -25.55 29.37
CA ASN A 535 -18.51 -24.80 29.44
C ASN A 535 -18.14 -24.18 28.09
N ILE A 536 -18.34 -24.91 26.98
CA ILE A 536 -18.08 -24.40 25.62
C ILE A 536 -18.98 -23.18 25.33
N LEU A 537 -20.28 -23.25 25.62
CA LEU A 537 -21.20 -22.12 25.42
C LEU A 537 -20.93 -20.95 26.38
N ALA A 538 -20.48 -21.23 27.61
CA ALA A 538 -20.09 -20.20 28.57
C ALA A 538 -18.87 -19.38 28.12
N LEU A 539 -17.92 -19.96 27.38
CA LEU A 539 -16.83 -19.16 26.78
C LEU A 539 -17.37 -18.10 25.81
N PHE A 540 -18.31 -18.47 24.94
CA PHE A 540 -18.90 -17.55 23.98
C PHE A 540 -19.79 -16.49 24.65
N HIS A 541 -20.67 -16.88 25.57
CA HIS A 541 -21.64 -15.96 26.17
C HIS A 541 -21.06 -15.15 27.34
N GLU A 542 -20.39 -15.78 28.30
CA GLU A 542 -19.94 -15.11 29.52
C GLU A 542 -18.60 -14.40 29.37
N LYS A 543 -17.61 -15.05 28.71
CA LYS A 543 -16.27 -14.46 28.57
C LYS A 543 -16.20 -13.46 27.43
N LEU A 544 -16.78 -13.79 26.28
CA LEU A 544 -16.74 -12.92 25.09
C LEU A 544 -17.97 -11.99 24.98
N GLY A 545 -19.17 -12.48 25.31
CA GLY A 545 -20.43 -11.74 25.11
C GLY A 545 -20.67 -10.57 26.07
N HIS A 546 -20.28 -10.67 27.35
CA HIS A 546 -20.52 -9.61 28.36
C HIS A 546 -19.50 -8.45 28.31
N GLY A 547 -19.40 -7.80 27.14
CA GLY A 547 -18.74 -6.50 26.99
C GLY A 547 -17.21 -6.49 27.04
N GLN A 548 -16.55 -7.65 27.08
CA GLN A 548 -15.09 -7.74 26.98
C GLN A 548 -14.59 -7.56 25.54
N LEU A 549 -15.37 -8.02 24.55
CA LEU A 549 -15.09 -7.81 23.13
C LEU A 549 -15.41 -6.38 22.68
N LYS A 550 -14.44 -5.77 21.99
CA LYS A 550 -14.59 -4.50 21.29
C LYS A 550 -14.76 -4.70 19.79
N LYS A 551 -15.40 -3.73 19.14
CA LYS A 551 -15.69 -3.73 17.69
C LYS A 551 -14.46 -3.98 16.80
N ASP A 552 -13.27 -3.57 17.22
CA ASP A 552 -12.02 -3.75 16.47
C ASP A 552 -11.19 -4.98 16.93
N ASP A 553 -11.74 -5.85 17.77
CA ASP A 553 -11.08 -7.09 18.20
C ASP A 553 -11.22 -8.19 17.13
N ARG A 554 -10.30 -9.16 17.11
CA ARG A 554 -10.45 -10.43 16.35
C ARG A 554 -10.66 -11.62 17.29
N VAL A 555 -11.45 -12.60 16.86
CA VAL A 555 -11.75 -13.85 17.59
C VAL A 555 -11.42 -15.07 16.73
N PHE A 556 -10.42 -15.85 17.13
CA PHE A 556 -10.08 -17.12 16.48
C PHE A 556 -10.65 -18.30 17.27
N VAL A 557 -11.42 -19.18 16.63
CA VAL A 557 -12.01 -20.35 17.28
C VAL A 557 -11.42 -21.60 16.63
N PHE A 558 -10.81 -22.47 17.43
CA PHE A 558 -10.34 -23.79 16.99
C PHE A 558 -11.04 -24.89 17.80
N PHE A 559 -11.49 -25.94 17.11
CA PHE A 559 -12.08 -27.12 17.73
C PHE A 559 -11.54 -28.37 17.06
N ALA A 560 -10.89 -29.26 17.82
CA ALA A 560 -10.55 -30.61 17.40
C ALA A 560 -11.38 -31.64 18.19
N GLY A 561 -12.05 -32.56 17.50
CA GLY A 561 -12.95 -33.52 18.13
C GLY A 561 -13.91 -34.21 17.16
N HIS A 562 -14.92 -34.88 17.71
CA HIS A 562 -16.03 -35.42 16.92
C HIS A 562 -17.04 -34.34 16.51
N GLY A 563 -17.67 -34.59 15.36
CA GLY A 563 -18.91 -33.96 14.93
C GLY A 563 -19.82 -35.00 14.29
N ALA A 564 -21.10 -34.68 14.11
CA ALA A 564 -22.10 -35.61 13.59
C ALA A 564 -23.17 -34.89 12.74
N THR A 565 -23.94 -35.64 11.95
CA THR A 565 -25.16 -35.14 11.29
C THR A 565 -26.42 -35.80 11.82
N ARG A 566 -27.53 -35.07 11.75
CA ARG A 566 -28.88 -35.64 11.82
C ARG A 566 -29.72 -35.13 10.67
N LYS A 567 -30.38 -36.04 9.95
CA LYS A 567 -31.35 -35.69 8.91
C LYS A 567 -32.67 -35.23 9.55
N LEU A 568 -33.13 -34.04 9.17
CA LEU A 568 -34.38 -33.45 9.61
C LEU A 568 -35.57 -34.00 8.79
N SER A 569 -36.79 -33.83 9.30
CA SER A 569 -38.03 -34.18 8.60
C SER A 569 -38.21 -33.45 7.26
N SER A 570 -37.57 -32.30 7.07
CA SER A 570 -37.49 -31.56 5.80
C SER A 570 -36.47 -32.12 4.80
N GLY A 571 -35.85 -33.27 5.09
CA GLY A 571 -34.82 -33.91 4.27
C GLY A 571 -33.42 -33.28 4.36
N ARG A 572 -33.29 -32.08 4.95
CA ARG A 572 -32.01 -31.40 5.21
C ARG A 572 -31.20 -32.11 6.29
N ASN A 573 -29.88 -32.21 6.12
CA ASN A 573 -28.98 -32.57 7.22
C ASN A 573 -28.69 -31.32 8.09
N LEU A 574 -28.58 -31.53 9.41
CA LEU A 574 -28.09 -30.55 10.39
C LEU A 574 -26.84 -31.13 11.07
N GLY A 575 -25.76 -30.36 11.12
CA GLY A 575 -24.48 -30.75 11.71
C GLY A 575 -24.35 -30.29 13.15
N TYR A 576 -23.55 -31.02 13.93
CA TYR A 576 -23.25 -30.76 15.33
C TYR A 576 -21.75 -30.95 15.58
N ILE A 577 -21.17 -30.15 16.47
CA ILE A 577 -19.95 -30.57 17.18
C ILE A 577 -20.36 -31.35 18.43
N ILE A 578 -19.52 -32.29 18.85
CA ILE A 578 -19.77 -33.17 20.00
C ILE A 578 -18.90 -32.71 21.19
N PRO A 579 -19.51 -32.11 22.24
CA PRO A 579 -18.89 -31.94 23.56
C PRO A 579 -18.61 -33.28 24.25
N VAL A 580 -17.74 -33.28 25.26
CA VAL A 580 -17.29 -34.50 25.95
C VAL A 580 -18.44 -35.30 26.62
N ASP A 581 -19.51 -34.60 27.01
CA ASP A 581 -20.69 -35.08 27.73
C ASP A 581 -21.87 -35.52 26.82
N SER A 582 -21.77 -35.31 25.50
CA SER A 582 -22.85 -35.56 24.54
C SER A 582 -23.07 -37.05 24.23
N ASP A 583 -24.34 -37.42 24.04
CA ASP A 583 -24.82 -38.78 23.74
C ASP A 583 -25.12 -38.96 22.24
N PRO A 584 -24.60 -40.02 21.58
CA PRO A 584 -24.97 -40.36 20.20
C PRO A 584 -26.49 -40.47 19.97
N GLU A 585 -27.27 -40.86 20.99
CA GLU A 585 -28.73 -40.99 20.89
C GLU A 585 -29.49 -39.66 21.13
N GLN A 586 -28.86 -38.66 21.77
CA GLN A 586 -29.54 -37.44 22.24
C GLN A 586 -29.00 -36.13 21.64
N LEU A 587 -28.36 -36.19 20.46
CA LEU A 587 -27.76 -35.07 19.72
C LEU A 587 -28.50 -33.71 19.71
N SER A 588 -29.85 -33.68 19.79
CA SER A 588 -30.59 -32.41 19.88
C SER A 588 -30.63 -31.74 21.26
N VAL A 589 -30.16 -32.43 22.29
CA VAL A 589 -30.22 -31.99 23.69
C VAL A 589 -28.82 -31.60 24.18
N ASP A 590 -27.82 -32.45 23.94
CA ASP A 590 -26.50 -32.34 24.56
C ASP A 590 -25.35 -31.96 23.60
N ALA A 591 -25.52 -32.13 22.29
CA ALA A 591 -24.57 -31.61 21.31
C ALA A 591 -24.79 -30.10 21.05
N ILE A 592 -23.86 -29.48 20.33
CA ILE A 592 -23.99 -28.08 19.89
C ILE A 592 -24.23 -28.07 18.38
N PRO A 593 -25.45 -27.74 17.90
CA PRO A 593 -25.75 -27.67 16.48
C PRO A 593 -25.00 -26.50 15.84
N MET A 594 -24.65 -26.65 14.57
CA MET A 594 -23.87 -25.66 13.83
C MET A 594 -24.59 -24.31 13.67
N THR A 595 -25.93 -24.30 13.81
CA THR A 595 -26.75 -23.08 13.89
C THR A 595 -26.46 -22.23 15.12
N ASP A 596 -26.10 -22.84 16.25
CA ASP A 596 -25.78 -22.10 17.47
C ASP A 596 -24.46 -21.35 17.28
N LEU A 597 -23.48 -21.96 16.60
CA LEU A 597 -22.22 -21.29 16.24
C LEU A 597 -22.42 -20.15 15.21
N GLN A 598 -23.41 -20.26 14.31
CA GLN A 598 -23.80 -19.17 13.41
C GLN A 598 -24.40 -17.99 14.19
N ASN A 599 -25.36 -18.27 15.09
CA ASN A 599 -25.99 -17.25 15.95
C ASN A 599 -24.97 -16.57 16.87
N ILE A 600 -24.03 -17.34 17.42
CA ILE A 600 -22.89 -16.83 18.19
C ILE A 600 -22.02 -15.92 17.32
N ALA A 601 -21.62 -16.34 16.12
CA ALA A 601 -20.81 -15.52 15.22
C ALA A 601 -21.47 -14.20 14.81
N GLU A 602 -22.80 -14.18 14.67
CA GLU A 602 -23.57 -12.98 14.37
C GLU A 602 -23.73 -12.05 15.60
N SER A 603 -23.85 -12.61 16.81
CA SER A 603 -24.01 -11.84 18.05
C SER A 603 -22.72 -11.23 18.64
N LEU A 604 -21.55 -11.78 18.31
CA LEU A 604 -20.27 -11.33 18.89
C LEU A 604 -19.82 -9.98 18.31
N ASN A 605 -19.62 -8.99 19.19
CA ASN A 605 -19.16 -7.63 18.87
C ASN A 605 -17.65 -7.56 18.55
N ALA A 606 -17.20 -8.32 17.54
CA ALA A 606 -15.83 -8.37 17.06
C ALA A 606 -15.75 -8.12 15.54
N LYS A 607 -14.61 -7.57 15.11
CA LYS A 607 -14.28 -7.17 13.73
C LYS A 607 -14.29 -8.38 12.81
N HIS A 608 -13.42 -9.34 13.10
CA HIS A 608 -13.29 -10.60 12.37
C HIS A 608 -13.36 -11.79 13.30
N ILE A 609 -14.06 -12.84 12.86
CA ILE A 609 -14.21 -14.10 13.57
C ILE A 609 -13.88 -15.23 12.59
N LEU A 610 -12.94 -16.10 12.94
CA LEU A 610 -12.56 -17.25 12.12
C LEU A 610 -12.70 -18.53 12.94
N PHE A 611 -13.59 -19.42 12.50
CA PHE A 611 -13.75 -20.77 13.05
C PHE A 611 -12.91 -21.77 12.24
N VAL A 612 -12.20 -22.66 12.92
CA VAL A 612 -11.37 -23.71 12.33
C VAL A 612 -11.70 -25.04 13.01
N MET A 613 -12.36 -25.92 12.26
CA MET A 613 -13.04 -27.10 12.81
C MET A 613 -12.34 -28.38 12.32
N ASP A 614 -11.44 -28.90 13.14
CA ASP A 614 -10.80 -30.21 12.95
C ASP A 614 -11.71 -31.33 13.46
N ALA A 615 -12.90 -31.40 12.86
CA ALA A 615 -13.97 -32.29 13.25
C ALA A 615 -14.85 -32.69 12.05
N CYS A 616 -15.18 -33.98 12.00
CA CYS A 616 -16.11 -34.58 11.03
C CYS A 616 -17.43 -33.81 11.00
N TYR A 617 -18.10 -33.70 9.84
CA TYR A 617 -19.49 -33.19 9.72
C TYR A 617 -19.79 -31.75 10.22
N SER A 618 -18.79 -31.00 10.71
CA SER A 618 -18.94 -29.62 11.20
C SER A 618 -19.44 -28.63 10.14
N GLY A 619 -19.37 -29.00 8.85
CA GLY A 619 -19.72 -28.14 7.74
C GLY A 619 -21.20 -28.11 7.35
N LEU A 620 -22.10 -27.57 8.19
CA LEU A 620 -23.53 -27.41 7.83
C LEU A 620 -24.17 -26.07 8.27
N GLY A 621 -24.10 -25.06 7.39
CA GLY A 621 -24.91 -23.83 7.50
C GLY A 621 -24.28 -22.50 7.07
N LEU A 622 -23.21 -22.51 6.26
CA LEU A 622 -22.69 -21.27 5.65
C LEU A 622 -23.62 -20.75 4.55
N THR A 623 -23.66 -19.43 4.40
CA THR A 623 -24.28 -18.74 3.25
C THR A 623 -23.24 -18.52 2.14
N ARG A 624 -23.68 -18.15 0.92
CA ARG A 624 -22.76 -17.84 -0.18
C ARG A 624 -22.07 -16.47 -0.01
N GLY A 625 -21.18 -16.35 0.97
CA GLY A 625 -20.24 -15.24 1.05
C GLY A 625 -19.03 -15.47 0.14
N GLY A 626 -19.17 -15.09 -1.13
CA GLY A 626 -18.04 -14.97 -2.06
C GLY A 626 -17.42 -13.57 -1.93
N GLY A 627 -16.28 -13.47 -1.25
CA GLY A 627 -15.44 -12.27 -1.28
C GLY A 627 -14.47 -12.36 -2.46
N THR A 628 -14.39 -11.31 -3.28
CA THR A 628 -13.31 -11.15 -4.26
C THR A 628 -12.03 -10.64 -3.58
N SER A 629 -10.89 -10.89 -4.20
CA SER A 629 -9.59 -10.38 -3.78
C SER A 629 -9.54 -8.85 -3.95
N ALA A 630 -9.82 -8.11 -2.88
CA ALA A 630 -9.59 -6.68 -2.73
C ALA A 630 -8.52 -6.44 -1.65
N PHE A 631 -7.84 -5.29 -1.71
CA PHE A 631 -6.72 -4.93 -0.83
C PHE A 631 -6.95 -5.29 0.67
N LEU A 632 -5.92 -5.87 1.30
CA LEU A 632 -5.92 -6.19 2.73
C LEU A 632 -6.36 -5.01 3.62
N ARG A 633 -6.04 -3.77 3.23
CA ARG A 633 -6.36 -2.53 3.97
C ARG A 633 -7.86 -2.16 3.96
N GLU A 634 -8.68 -2.85 3.17
CA GLU A 634 -10.14 -2.70 3.15
C GLU A 634 -10.85 -3.93 3.70
N ASN A 635 -10.44 -5.14 3.29
CA ASN A 635 -10.99 -6.38 3.84
C ASN A 635 -10.70 -6.52 5.35
N SER A 636 -9.68 -5.84 5.89
CA SER A 636 -9.42 -5.74 7.34
C SER A 636 -10.29 -4.71 8.11
N LYS A 637 -11.24 -4.05 7.43
CA LYS A 637 -12.17 -3.05 8.02
C LYS A 637 -13.64 -3.48 8.01
N ARG A 638 -14.01 -4.42 7.14
CA ARG A 638 -15.37 -4.97 6.99
C ARG A 638 -15.60 -6.04 8.04
N LEU A 639 -16.85 -6.30 8.46
CA LEU A 639 -17.09 -7.40 9.39
C LEU A 639 -16.83 -8.75 8.71
N GLY A 640 -15.99 -9.58 9.32
CA GLY A 640 -15.61 -10.89 8.79
C GLY A 640 -16.12 -12.00 9.70
N ARG A 641 -16.90 -12.95 9.18
CA ARG A 641 -17.25 -14.17 9.92
C ARG A 641 -17.06 -15.36 8.98
N GLN A 642 -15.98 -16.11 9.21
CA GLN A 642 -15.46 -17.14 8.31
C GLN A 642 -15.34 -18.47 9.04
N MET A 643 -15.39 -19.58 8.30
CA MET A 643 -15.22 -20.92 8.82
C MET A 643 -14.42 -21.78 7.84
N LEU A 644 -13.46 -22.56 8.38
CA LEU A 644 -12.68 -23.60 7.72
C LEU A 644 -12.95 -24.94 8.43
N THR A 645 -13.19 -26.03 7.69
CA THR A 645 -13.41 -27.38 8.26
C THR A 645 -12.44 -28.40 7.68
N ALA A 646 -12.07 -29.41 8.47
CA ALA A 646 -11.12 -30.46 8.08
C ALA A 646 -11.68 -31.58 7.20
N GLY A 647 -12.98 -31.53 6.88
CA GLY A 647 -13.66 -32.50 6.04
C GLY A 647 -15.03 -32.00 5.62
N GLY A 648 -15.57 -32.61 4.57
CA GLY A 648 -16.92 -32.33 4.09
C GLY A 648 -18.01 -32.94 4.96
N ALA A 649 -19.27 -32.65 4.62
CA ALA A 649 -20.37 -33.52 5.03
C ALA A 649 -20.10 -34.94 4.51
N ASP A 650 -20.38 -35.93 5.36
CA ASP A 650 -20.24 -37.36 5.06
C ASP A 650 -18.78 -37.86 4.88
N GLN A 651 -17.83 -37.21 5.56
CA GLN A 651 -16.43 -37.64 5.69
C GLN A 651 -15.97 -37.77 7.15
N LEU A 652 -15.12 -38.77 7.40
CA LEU A 652 -14.33 -38.90 8.63
C LEU A 652 -12.99 -38.16 8.50
N VAL A 653 -12.57 -37.49 9.57
CA VAL A 653 -11.28 -36.79 9.72
C VAL A 653 -10.19 -37.78 10.16
N ALA A 654 -8.96 -37.59 9.67
CA ALA A 654 -7.84 -38.50 9.95
C ALA A 654 -7.08 -38.12 11.25
N ASP A 655 -7.47 -38.75 12.36
CA ASP A 655 -6.80 -38.73 13.67
C ASP A 655 -5.49 -39.57 13.64
N GLY A 656 -4.54 -39.17 12.78
CA GLY A 656 -3.32 -39.93 12.51
C GLY A 656 -2.37 -39.27 11.51
N GLY A 657 -1.82 -38.11 11.86
CA GLY A 657 -0.78 -37.41 11.13
C GLY A 657 0.55 -37.30 11.91
N PRO A 658 1.57 -36.62 11.34
CA PRO A 658 2.92 -36.65 11.89
C PRO A 658 3.10 -35.90 13.21
N ASN A 659 4.08 -36.34 14.00
CA ASN A 659 4.46 -35.77 15.31
C ASN A 659 3.34 -35.77 16.37
N GLY A 660 2.24 -36.49 16.17
CA GLY A 660 1.09 -36.52 17.09
C GLY A 660 0.05 -35.43 16.82
N HIS A 661 -0.20 -35.14 15.55
CA HIS A 661 -1.19 -34.16 15.09
C HIS A 661 -2.12 -34.78 14.06
N SER A 662 -3.34 -34.28 13.90
CA SER A 662 -4.15 -34.64 12.73
C SER A 662 -3.45 -34.19 11.43
N VAL A 663 -3.77 -34.82 10.29
CA VAL A 663 -3.23 -34.42 8.98
C VAL A 663 -3.63 -32.99 8.62
N PHE A 664 -4.83 -32.55 9.04
CA PHE A 664 -5.31 -31.19 8.84
C PHE A 664 -4.58 -30.20 9.74
N THR A 665 -4.47 -30.48 11.05
CA THR A 665 -3.81 -29.57 11.99
C THR A 665 -2.31 -29.48 11.76
N TRP A 666 -1.63 -30.57 11.37
CA TRP A 666 -0.24 -30.49 10.90
C TRP A 666 -0.10 -29.51 9.72
N THR A 667 -0.98 -29.60 8.73
CA THR A 667 -0.96 -28.71 7.55
C THR A 667 -1.30 -27.27 7.91
N LEU A 668 -2.23 -27.04 8.84
CA LEU A 668 -2.57 -25.73 9.41
C LEU A 668 -1.38 -25.09 10.15
N LEU A 669 -0.61 -25.87 10.90
CA LEU A 669 0.62 -25.41 11.56
C LEU A 669 1.72 -25.08 10.54
N GLN A 670 1.83 -25.83 9.43
CA GLN A 670 2.71 -25.46 8.31
C GLN A 670 2.25 -24.15 7.65
N ALA A 671 0.95 -23.97 7.43
CA ALA A 671 0.35 -22.76 6.85
C ALA A 671 0.69 -21.52 7.69
N LEU A 672 0.37 -21.55 9.00
CA LEU A 672 0.67 -20.49 9.98
C LEU A 672 2.17 -20.30 10.24
N SER A 673 3.05 -21.19 9.77
CA SER A 673 4.50 -21.00 9.90
C SER A 673 5.08 -19.96 8.92
N GLY A 674 4.26 -19.43 8.02
CA GLY A 674 4.65 -18.51 6.94
C GLY A 674 4.48 -19.10 5.54
N LYS A 675 4.24 -20.41 5.41
CA LYS A 675 4.04 -21.05 4.09
C LYS A 675 2.73 -20.66 3.40
N ALA A 676 1.75 -20.15 4.16
CA ALA A 676 0.53 -19.58 3.61
C ALA A 676 0.61 -18.05 3.36
N ASP A 677 1.70 -17.37 3.69
CA ASP A 677 1.93 -15.99 3.25
C ASP A 677 2.36 -16.01 1.77
N MET A 678 1.38 -16.32 0.90
CA MET A 678 1.59 -16.63 -0.52
C MET A 678 2.07 -15.39 -1.28
N ASN A 679 1.43 -14.24 -1.02
CA ASN A 679 1.88 -12.97 -1.55
C ASN A 679 3.19 -12.54 -0.85
N GLY A 680 3.35 -12.86 0.44
CA GLY A 680 4.59 -12.70 1.18
C GLY A 680 4.86 -11.27 1.62
N ASP A 681 3.81 -10.52 1.95
CA ASP A 681 3.85 -9.16 2.49
C ASP A 681 4.08 -9.11 4.01
N GLY A 682 4.01 -10.26 4.68
CA GLY A 682 4.13 -10.42 6.13
C GLY A 682 2.82 -10.78 6.83
N MET A 683 1.75 -11.07 6.07
CA MET A 683 0.40 -11.33 6.59
C MET A 683 -0.12 -12.69 6.13
N ILE A 684 -1.11 -13.25 6.83
CA ILE A 684 -1.85 -14.44 6.33
C ILE A 684 -3.34 -14.17 6.52
N THR A 685 -4.10 -14.10 5.42
CA THR A 685 -5.57 -14.07 5.47
C THR A 685 -6.17 -15.45 5.70
N ALA A 686 -7.45 -15.53 6.09
CA ALA A 686 -8.17 -16.79 6.15
C ALA A 686 -8.32 -17.42 4.75
N THR A 687 -8.49 -16.60 3.70
CA THR A 687 -8.48 -17.07 2.31
C THR A 687 -7.12 -17.68 1.91
N GLU A 688 -5.98 -17.08 2.29
CA GLU A 688 -4.64 -17.65 2.09
C GLU A 688 -4.43 -18.94 2.88
N LEU A 689 -4.88 -18.96 4.14
CA LEU A 689 -4.83 -20.13 5.00
C LEU A 689 -5.61 -21.30 4.40
N ALA A 690 -6.81 -21.04 3.88
CA ALA A 690 -7.63 -22.02 3.17
C ALA A 690 -7.00 -22.46 1.83
N ALA A 691 -6.41 -21.53 1.08
CA ALA A 691 -5.74 -21.81 -0.19
C ALA A 691 -4.50 -22.71 -0.03
N TYR A 692 -3.73 -22.56 1.04
CA TYR A 692 -2.64 -23.49 1.35
C TYR A 692 -3.18 -24.85 1.83
N ILE A 693 -4.11 -24.87 2.78
CA ILE A 693 -4.51 -26.10 3.48
C ILE A 693 -5.35 -27.03 2.59
N ALA A 694 -6.33 -26.50 1.84
CA ALA A 694 -7.29 -27.32 1.12
C ALA A 694 -6.67 -28.28 0.07
N PRO A 695 -5.83 -27.83 -0.88
CA PRO A 695 -5.20 -28.73 -1.85
C PRO A 695 -4.15 -29.62 -1.18
N ALA A 696 -3.40 -29.09 -0.21
CA ALA A 696 -2.34 -29.83 0.46
C ALA A 696 -2.90 -31.03 1.24
N VAL A 697 -3.94 -30.85 2.09
CA VAL A 697 -4.63 -31.95 2.78
C VAL A 697 -5.28 -32.92 1.80
N SER A 698 -5.99 -32.42 0.78
CA SER A 698 -6.69 -33.28 -0.21
C SER A 698 -5.73 -34.10 -1.08
N SER A 699 -4.45 -33.75 -1.15
CA SER A 699 -3.42 -34.51 -1.88
C SER A 699 -2.81 -35.68 -1.07
N VAL A 700 -2.99 -35.68 0.25
CA VAL A 700 -2.37 -36.66 1.18
C VAL A 700 -3.40 -37.45 2.01
N SER A 701 -4.66 -37.03 2.02
CA SER A 701 -5.77 -37.61 2.77
C SER A 701 -7.04 -37.66 1.90
N GLN A 702 -8.01 -38.50 2.29
CA GLN A 702 -9.35 -38.53 1.66
C GLN A 702 -10.24 -37.35 2.11
N GLN A 703 -9.79 -36.59 3.11
CA GLN A 703 -10.43 -35.35 3.56
C GLN A 703 -10.47 -34.30 2.46
N THR A 704 -11.65 -33.70 2.24
CA THR A 704 -11.78 -32.47 1.44
C THR A 704 -12.15 -31.32 2.38
N PRO A 705 -11.19 -30.46 2.79
CA PRO A 705 -11.48 -29.28 3.57
C PRO A 705 -12.45 -28.32 2.87
N ALA A 706 -13.24 -27.60 3.66
CA ALA A 706 -14.23 -26.64 3.16
C ALA A 706 -14.07 -25.28 3.86
N PHE A 707 -14.32 -24.19 3.14
CA PHE A 707 -14.18 -22.82 3.63
C PHE A 707 -15.32 -21.91 3.14
N GLY A 708 -15.69 -20.90 3.92
CA GLY A 708 -16.65 -19.87 3.49
C GLY A 708 -17.11 -18.95 4.63
N SER A 709 -18.16 -18.16 4.37
CA SER A 709 -18.68 -17.15 5.31
C SER A 709 -19.95 -17.58 6.06
N LEU A 710 -19.99 -17.24 7.34
CA LEU A 710 -21.14 -17.38 8.23
C LEU A 710 -22.14 -16.22 8.02
N PRO A 711 -23.39 -16.35 8.51
CA PRO A 711 -24.30 -15.21 8.69
C PRO A 711 -23.63 -14.04 9.42
N GLY A 712 -24.09 -12.82 9.15
CA GLY A 712 -23.48 -11.59 9.67
C GLY A 712 -22.10 -11.24 9.11
N SER A 713 -21.51 -12.03 8.19
CA SER A 713 -20.28 -11.66 7.48
C SER A 713 -20.55 -10.62 6.38
N GLU A 714 -19.83 -9.51 6.41
CA GLU A 714 -19.84 -8.46 5.37
C GLU A 714 -18.71 -8.67 4.33
N GLY A 715 -18.02 -9.80 4.38
CA GLY A 715 -16.86 -10.09 3.53
C GLY A 715 -15.55 -9.46 4.01
N GLY A 716 -15.41 -9.22 5.32
CA GLY A 716 -14.10 -8.98 5.93
C GLY A 716 -13.25 -10.25 6.01
N GLU A 717 -11.94 -10.10 5.93
CA GLU A 717 -10.96 -11.19 6.08
C GLU A 717 -10.37 -11.21 7.48
N PHE A 718 -10.38 -12.35 8.14
CA PHE A 718 -9.55 -12.57 9.31
C PHE A 718 -8.08 -12.60 8.86
N VAL A 719 -7.26 -11.72 9.45
CA VAL A 719 -5.83 -11.59 9.10
C VAL A 719 -4.97 -11.91 10.31
N PHE A 720 -3.95 -12.75 10.11
CA PHE A 720 -2.82 -12.97 11.00
C PHE A 720 -1.67 -12.05 10.61
N GLU A 721 -0.96 -11.50 11.60
CA GLU A 721 0.30 -10.79 11.38
C GLU A 721 1.42 -11.82 11.56
N THR A 722 2.26 -12.05 10.55
CA THR A 722 3.47 -12.85 10.74
C THR A 722 4.49 -11.96 11.44
N ARG A 723 4.80 -12.28 12.71
CA ARG A 723 5.88 -11.61 13.42
C ARG A 723 7.20 -12.10 12.84
N GLY A 724 7.85 -11.26 12.04
CA GLY A 724 9.15 -11.51 11.41
C GLY A 724 10.33 -11.53 12.39
N GLU A 725 10.19 -12.26 13.49
CA GLU A 725 11.20 -12.45 14.55
C GLU A 725 11.13 -13.87 15.12
N GLY A 726 12.27 -14.40 15.57
CA GLY A 726 12.29 -15.37 16.67
C GLY A 726 13.20 -16.58 16.47
N GLU A 727 12.96 -17.42 15.48
CA GLU A 727 13.60 -18.75 15.44
C GLU A 727 15.02 -18.73 14.83
N PHE A 728 16.00 -18.75 15.74
CA PHE A 728 17.42 -18.97 15.44
C PHE A 728 17.86 -20.37 15.85
N LEU A 729 18.80 -20.92 15.09
CA LEU A 729 19.41 -22.22 15.38
C LEU A 729 20.35 -22.14 16.60
N ASN A 730 20.19 -23.12 17.51
CA ASN A 730 21.03 -23.27 18.69
C ASN A 730 21.02 -24.74 19.18
N ALA A 731 21.76 -25.04 20.25
CA ALA A 731 21.91 -26.40 20.78
C ALA A 731 20.59 -27.12 21.16
N LYS A 732 19.51 -26.38 21.42
CA LYS A 732 18.18 -26.90 21.80
C LYS A 732 17.19 -27.02 20.62
N THR A 733 17.59 -26.74 19.38
CA THR A 733 16.70 -26.87 18.21
C THR A 733 16.51 -28.35 17.81
N ASN A 734 15.31 -28.86 18.03
CA ASN A 734 14.93 -30.27 17.74
C ASN A 734 14.72 -30.55 16.24
N GLN A 735 14.81 -31.84 15.89
CA GLN A 735 14.54 -32.37 14.54
C GLN A 735 13.07 -32.85 14.41
N LEU A 736 12.52 -32.80 13.20
CA LEU A 736 11.27 -33.50 12.83
C LEU A 736 11.46 -35.02 12.68
N SER A 737 10.37 -35.77 12.87
CA SER A 737 10.29 -37.21 12.58
C SER A 737 10.36 -37.53 11.07
N ALA A 738 10.65 -38.79 10.73
CA ALA A 738 10.73 -39.24 9.34
C ALA A 738 9.40 -39.05 8.59
N ASP A 739 8.27 -39.35 9.24
CA ASP A 739 6.93 -39.20 8.65
C ASP A 739 6.55 -37.74 8.42
N ALA A 740 7.02 -36.83 9.30
CA ALA A 740 6.83 -35.40 9.12
C ALA A 740 7.63 -34.85 7.94
N ILE A 741 8.88 -35.30 7.76
CA ILE A 741 9.70 -34.98 6.57
C ILE A 741 9.01 -35.52 5.31
N ALA A 742 8.57 -36.79 5.33
CA ALA A 742 7.90 -37.43 4.20
C ALA A 742 6.56 -36.76 3.84
N LEU A 743 5.81 -36.26 4.83
CA LEU A 743 4.58 -35.51 4.58
C LEU A 743 4.87 -34.09 4.07
N ASN A 744 5.81 -33.37 4.69
CA ASN A 744 6.17 -32.00 4.26
C ASN A 744 6.63 -31.95 2.80
N ASN A 745 7.44 -32.91 2.35
CA ASN A 745 7.87 -33.00 0.95
C ASN A 745 6.69 -33.24 -0.02
N LYS A 746 5.60 -33.91 0.42
CA LYS A 746 4.36 -34.04 -0.37
C LYS A 746 3.53 -32.76 -0.34
N LEU A 747 3.33 -32.17 0.84
CA LEU A 747 2.55 -30.94 1.03
C LEU A 747 3.17 -29.77 0.25
N ASP A 748 4.49 -29.58 0.30
CA ASP A 748 5.18 -28.52 -0.44
C ASP A 748 5.19 -28.76 -1.95
N GLY A 749 5.14 -30.03 -2.40
CA GLY A 749 4.92 -30.36 -3.81
C GLY A 749 3.50 -30.03 -4.28
N ALA A 750 2.48 -30.41 -3.49
CA ALA A 750 1.08 -30.18 -3.79
C ALA A 750 0.69 -28.69 -3.74
N ALA A 751 1.19 -27.94 -2.74
CA ALA A 751 0.95 -26.50 -2.62
C ALA A 751 1.55 -25.73 -3.81
N LYS A 752 2.78 -26.07 -4.23
CA LYS A 752 3.42 -25.47 -5.42
C LYS A 752 2.68 -25.82 -6.71
N ALA A 753 2.09 -27.00 -6.81
CA ALA A 753 1.28 -27.40 -7.97
C ALA A 753 -0.12 -26.75 -8.02
N GLY A 754 -0.61 -26.19 -6.90
CA GLY A 754 -1.94 -25.59 -6.78
C GLY A 754 -2.00 -24.07 -6.94
N ALA A 755 -0.86 -23.37 -6.96
CA ALA A 755 -0.80 -21.91 -6.79
C ALA A 755 -1.47 -21.08 -7.91
N ASP A 756 -1.42 -21.55 -9.16
CA ASP A 756 -1.95 -20.82 -10.33
C ASP A 756 -3.39 -21.22 -10.73
N ALA A 757 -4.01 -22.17 -10.03
CA ALA A 757 -5.34 -22.69 -10.36
C ALA A 757 -6.42 -22.21 -9.35
N PRO A 758 -7.66 -21.92 -9.80
CA PRO A 758 -8.75 -21.61 -8.88
C PRO A 758 -9.10 -22.86 -8.05
N ILE A 759 -8.77 -22.82 -6.76
CA ILE A 759 -8.88 -23.97 -5.85
C ILE A 759 -10.36 -24.28 -5.64
N VAL A 760 -10.77 -25.43 -6.18
CA VAL A 760 -12.16 -25.92 -6.08
C VAL A 760 -12.32 -26.67 -4.76
N ILE A 761 -12.82 -25.98 -3.74
CA ILE A 761 -13.30 -26.62 -2.51
C ILE A 761 -14.76 -27.04 -2.68
N LYS A 762 -15.20 -28.00 -1.88
CA LYS A 762 -16.64 -28.25 -1.70
C LYS A 762 -17.20 -27.21 -0.73
N ASN A 763 -18.18 -26.45 -1.17
CA ASN A 763 -18.98 -25.64 -0.25
C ASN A 763 -19.99 -26.51 0.49
N LEU A 764 -20.51 -25.98 1.58
CA LEU A 764 -21.34 -26.74 2.54
C LEU A 764 -22.78 -26.99 2.09
N THR A 765 -23.12 -26.63 0.86
CA THR A 765 -24.37 -27.08 0.19
C THR A 765 -24.14 -28.27 -0.74
N GLY A 766 -22.93 -28.84 -0.77
CA GLY A 766 -22.53 -29.92 -1.67
C GLY A 766 -22.15 -29.44 -3.08
N GLY A 767 -22.26 -28.13 -3.35
CA GLY A 767 -21.76 -27.52 -4.58
C GLY A 767 -20.26 -27.21 -4.51
N GLU A 768 -19.66 -26.94 -5.66
CA GLU A 768 -18.29 -26.42 -5.73
C GLU A 768 -18.25 -24.93 -5.38
N GLN A 769 -17.20 -24.51 -4.67
CA GLN A 769 -16.82 -23.11 -4.52
C GLN A 769 -15.36 -22.96 -4.95
N LYS A 770 -15.14 -22.04 -5.88
CA LYS A 770 -13.80 -21.73 -6.37
C LYS A 770 -13.24 -20.59 -5.54
N ILE A 771 -12.20 -20.86 -4.76
CA ILE A 771 -11.39 -19.83 -4.10
C ILE A 771 -10.34 -19.39 -5.13
N ALA A 772 -10.19 -18.08 -5.30
CA ALA A 772 -9.01 -17.54 -5.96
C ALA A 772 -7.86 -17.57 -4.95
N ALA A 773 -6.87 -18.43 -5.16
CA ALA A 773 -5.60 -18.30 -4.47
C ALA A 773 -4.98 -16.93 -4.86
N PRO A 774 -4.43 -16.16 -3.91
CA PRO A 774 -3.73 -14.94 -4.27
C PRO A 774 -2.45 -15.28 -5.03
N LYS A 775 -2.20 -14.51 -6.09
CA LYS A 775 -0.97 -14.61 -6.89
C LYS A 775 0.24 -14.48 -5.97
N MET A 776 1.17 -15.43 -6.03
CA MET A 776 2.45 -15.29 -5.34
C MET A 776 3.19 -14.05 -5.86
N VAL A 777 3.79 -13.27 -4.96
CA VAL A 777 4.53 -12.05 -5.32
C VAL A 777 6.00 -12.21 -4.97
N ASP A 778 6.87 -11.81 -5.90
CA ASP A 778 8.30 -11.66 -5.67
C ASP A 778 8.50 -10.64 -4.53
N GLY A 779 8.95 -11.14 -3.38
CA GLY A 779 9.19 -10.29 -2.22
C GLY A 779 10.30 -9.28 -2.48
N SER A 780 10.31 -8.19 -1.70
CA SER A 780 11.53 -7.39 -1.56
C SER A 780 12.70 -8.29 -1.15
N SER A 781 13.95 -7.89 -1.41
CA SER A 781 15.11 -8.67 -0.99
C SER A 781 15.14 -8.93 0.53
N ARG A 782 14.47 -8.11 1.35
CA ARG A 782 14.24 -8.39 2.78
C ARG A 782 13.25 -9.55 2.99
N GLN A 783 12.10 -9.56 2.31
CA GLN A 783 11.12 -10.63 2.39
C GLN A 783 11.67 -11.94 1.80
N LEU A 784 12.34 -11.90 0.64
CA LEU A 784 12.98 -13.09 0.06
C LEU A 784 14.08 -13.65 0.97
N ALA A 785 14.89 -12.79 1.61
CA ALA A 785 15.84 -13.24 2.61
C ALA A 785 15.16 -13.87 3.84
N GLN A 786 14.07 -13.28 4.34
CA GLN A 786 13.30 -13.84 5.45
C GLN A 786 12.70 -15.21 5.08
N ARG A 787 11.96 -15.29 3.96
CA ARG A 787 11.39 -16.54 3.42
C ARG A 787 12.47 -17.62 3.23
N ALA A 788 13.65 -17.26 2.70
CA ALA A 788 14.76 -18.19 2.51
C ALA A 788 15.44 -18.62 3.82
N ASN A 789 15.55 -17.74 4.82
CA ASN A 789 15.99 -18.10 6.17
C ASN A 789 15.02 -19.07 6.83
N ASP A 790 13.72 -18.80 6.74
CA ASP A 790 12.71 -19.60 7.43
C ASP A 790 12.52 -20.96 6.73
N HIS A 791 12.73 -21.01 5.41
CA HIS A 791 12.90 -22.25 4.66
C HIS A 791 14.17 -23.00 5.09
N GLY A 792 15.32 -22.35 5.20
CA GLY A 792 16.57 -22.95 5.67
C GLY A 792 16.48 -23.52 7.10
N LEU A 793 15.77 -22.82 7.98
CA LEU A 793 15.42 -23.25 9.33
C LEU A 793 14.55 -24.51 9.32
N GLN A 794 13.58 -24.59 8.41
CA GLN A 794 12.75 -25.77 8.24
C GLN A 794 13.57 -26.95 7.70
N LEU A 795 14.36 -26.76 6.64
CA LEU A 795 15.27 -27.76 6.07
C LEU A 795 16.30 -28.27 7.09
N TYR A 796 16.78 -27.40 7.99
CA TYR A 796 17.64 -27.80 9.12
C TYR A 796 16.90 -28.74 10.09
N LYS A 797 15.66 -28.41 10.48
CA LYS A 797 14.83 -29.29 11.33
C LYS A 797 14.50 -30.61 10.64
N GLU A 798 14.51 -30.65 9.31
CA GLU A 798 14.35 -31.86 8.49
C GLU A 798 15.67 -32.62 8.26
N LYS A 799 16.78 -32.20 8.91
CA LYS A 799 18.15 -32.76 8.77
C LYS A 799 18.75 -32.63 7.36
N GLN A 800 18.12 -31.89 6.45
CA GLN A 800 18.58 -31.64 5.08
C GLN A 800 19.66 -30.56 5.06
N TYR A 801 20.76 -30.75 5.81
CA TYR A 801 21.74 -29.71 6.11
C TYR A 801 22.38 -29.05 4.87
N ALA A 802 22.56 -29.76 3.76
CA ALA A 802 23.06 -29.19 2.51
C ALA A 802 22.04 -28.27 1.80
N GLN A 803 20.74 -28.56 1.94
CA GLN A 803 19.67 -27.70 1.42
C GLN A 803 19.44 -26.50 2.36
N ALA A 804 19.55 -26.71 3.68
CA ALA A 804 19.58 -25.62 4.66
C ALA A 804 20.76 -24.67 4.43
N GLU A 805 21.96 -25.20 4.15
CA GLU A 805 23.14 -24.42 3.75
C GLU A 805 22.84 -23.57 2.50
N ALA A 806 22.24 -24.17 1.47
CA ALA A 806 21.85 -23.45 0.25
C ALA A 806 20.81 -22.35 0.52
N ALA A 807 19.78 -22.62 1.32
CA ALA A 807 18.70 -21.68 1.63
C ALA A 807 19.15 -20.51 2.54
N PHE A 808 19.98 -20.74 3.56
CA PHE A 808 20.58 -19.63 4.31
C PHE A 808 21.61 -18.86 3.48
N THR A 809 22.35 -19.52 2.59
CA THR A 809 23.23 -18.83 1.63
C THR A 809 22.41 -17.97 0.67
N GLU A 810 21.25 -18.45 0.21
CA GLU A 810 20.31 -17.68 -0.61
C GLU A 810 19.70 -16.50 0.14
N ALA A 811 19.34 -16.66 1.41
CA ALA A 811 18.95 -15.56 2.27
C ALA A 811 20.03 -14.46 2.35
N LEU A 812 21.30 -14.86 2.39
CA LEU A 812 22.46 -13.96 2.39
C LEU A 812 22.82 -13.40 1.01
N LYS A 813 22.43 -14.04 -0.10
CA LYS A 813 22.47 -13.44 -1.45
C LYS A 813 21.48 -12.28 -1.54
N TYR A 814 20.26 -12.47 -1.02
CA TYR A 814 19.24 -11.42 -1.03
C TYR A 814 19.55 -10.29 -0.04
N ARG A 815 20.06 -10.61 1.16
CA ARG A 815 20.47 -9.64 2.19
C ARG A 815 21.81 -10.06 2.83
N PRO A 816 22.96 -9.58 2.32
CA PRO A 816 24.27 -9.85 2.92
C PRO A 816 24.44 -9.34 4.36
N ASP A 817 23.59 -8.38 4.79
CA ASP A 817 23.53 -7.83 6.14
C ASP A 817 22.53 -8.58 7.05
N PHE A 818 22.12 -9.81 6.71
CA PHE A 818 21.12 -10.54 7.48
C PHE A 818 21.76 -11.44 8.56
N GLY A 819 22.13 -10.83 9.68
CA GLY A 819 22.80 -11.52 10.81
C GLY A 819 22.09 -12.77 11.34
N LEU A 820 20.75 -12.85 11.22
CA LEU A 820 20.00 -14.07 11.57
C LEU A 820 20.37 -15.25 10.65
N ALA A 821 20.35 -15.03 9.34
CA ALA A 821 20.75 -16.04 8.36
C ALA A 821 22.25 -16.35 8.44
N ALA A 822 23.11 -15.37 8.73
CA ALA A 822 24.54 -15.59 8.96
C ALA A 822 24.80 -16.50 10.18
N ASN A 823 24.10 -16.28 11.29
CA ASN A 823 24.16 -17.16 12.47
C ASN A 823 23.66 -18.56 12.13
N ASN A 824 22.52 -18.65 11.46
CA ASN A 824 21.89 -19.94 11.15
C ASN A 824 22.76 -20.76 10.17
N LEU A 825 23.37 -20.12 9.17
CA LEU A 825 24.37 -20.73 8.28
C LEU A 825 25.60 -21.22 9.05
N GLY A 826 26.14 -20.40 9.97
CA GLY A 826 27.21 -20.83 10.88
C GLY A 826 26.84 -22.06 11.71
N PHE A 827 25.60 -22.15 12.17
CA PHE A 827 25.11 -23.31 12.94
C PHE A 827 24.87 -24.56 12.07
N VAL A 828 24.51 -24.39 10.80
CA VAL A 828 24.53 -25.49 9.81
C VAL A 828 25.95 -26.04 9.66
N TYR A 829 26.96 -25.18 9.48
CA TYR A 829 28.36 -25.62 9.43
C TYR A 829 28.81 -26.30 10.73
N PHE A 830 28.39 -25.80 11.89
CA PHE A 830 28.65 -26.43 13.18
C PHE A 830 28.08 -27.85 13.26
N LYS A 831 26.85 -28.09 12.81
CA LYS A 831 26.28 -29.46 12.75
C LYS A 831 26.92 -30.35 11.68
N GLN A 832 27.49 -29.78 10.63
CA GLN A 832 28.35 -30.49 9.68
C GLN A 832 29.79 -30.74 10.20
N GLN A 833 30.10 -30.37 11.45
CA GLN A 833 31.43 -30.45 12.07
C GLN A 833 32.51 -29.57 11.40
N LYS A 834 32.09 -28.63 10.56
CA LYS A 834 32.93 -27.62 9.89
C LYS A 834 33.15 -26.43 10.83
N TYR A 835 33.86 -26.67 11.93
CA TYR A 835 33.93 -25.73 13.07
C TYR A 835 34.66 -24.41 12.73
N ALA A 836 35.64 -24.43 11.82
CA ALA A 836 36.36 -23.23 11.39
C ALA A 836 35.46 -22.30 10.55
N GLU A 837 34.68 -22.87 9.64
CA GLU A 837 33.68 -22.18 8.83
C GLU A 837 32.53 -21.67 9.69
N ALA A 838 32.07 -22.48 10.66
CA ALA A 838 31.08 -22.08 11.66
C ALA A 838 31.55 -20.85 12.45
N ALA A 839 32.75 -20.90 13.03
CA ALA A 839 33.34 -19.78 13.76
C ALA A 839 33.45 -18.51 12.90
N ARG A 840 33.85 -18.64 11.63
CA ARG A 840 33.90 -17.52 10.67
C ARG A 840 32.52 -16.90 10.40
N TRP A 841 31.46 -17.70 10.31
CA TRP A 841 30.10 -17.19 10.10
C TRP A 841 29.48 -16.57 11.36
N PHE A 842 29.81 -17.08 12.55
CA PHE A 842 29.45 -16.40 13.81
C PHE A 842 30.23 -15.08 13.98
N GLU A 843 31.51 -15.03 13.60
CA GLU A 843 32.29 -13.78 13.59
C GLU A 843 31.76 -12.77 12.55
N ASN A 844 31.33 -13.22 11.38
CA ASN A 844 30.64 -12.38 10.39
C ASN A 844 29.28 -11.87 10.92
N THR A 845 28.52 -12.71 11.62
CA THR A 845 27.28 -12.29 12.30
C THR A 845 27.56 -11.14 13.27
N LEU A 846 28.62 -11.24 14.08
CA LEU A 846 29.01 -10.22 15.06
C LEU A 846 29.60 -8.94 14.45
N GLN A 847 29.96 -8.96 13.16
CA GLN A 847 30.30 -7.75 12.39
C GLN A 847 29.04 -7.04 11.86
N ILE A 848 27.95 -7.79 11.65
CA ILE A 848 26.65 -7.28 11.17
C ILE A 848 25.79 -6.78 12.34
N ASP A 849 25.70 -7.57 13.41
CA ASP A 849 24.95 -7.29 14.64
C ASP A 849 25.81 -7.64 15.87
N PRO A 850 26.58 -6.67 16.39
CA PRO A 850 27.37 -6.85 17.61
C PRO A 850 26.54 -7.08 18.88
N SER A 851 25.22 -6.86 18.86
CA SER A 851 24.34 -7.10 20.01
C SER A 851 23.87 -8.55 20.11
N ARG A 852 24.13 -9.37 19.09
CA ARG A 852 23.62 -10.74 18.95
C ARG A 852 24.27 -11.73 19.92
N SER A 853 23.84 -11.72 21.18
CA SER A 853 24.39 -12.60 22.24
C SER A 853 24.51 -14.06 21.80
N ILE A 854 23.48 -14.64 21.16
CA ILE A 854 23.50 -16.03 20.67
C ILE A 854 24.67 -16.34 19.72
N ALA A 855 25.13 -15.37 18.92
CA ALA A 855 26.29 -15.59 18.05
C ALA A 855 27.60 -15.69 18.85
N TYR A 856 27.72 -15.00 20.00
CA TYR A 856 28.84 -15.20 20.94
C TYR A 856 28.81 -16.58 21.61
N LEU A 857 27.62 -17.09 21.97
CA LEU A 857 27.45 -18.45 22.48
C LEU A 857 27.92 -19.47 21.43
N ASN A 858 27.35 -19.41 20.23
CA ASN A 858 27.68 -20.33 19.14
C ASN A 858 29.17 -20.23 18.72
N LEU A 859 29.77 -19.05 18.77
CA LEU A 859 31.22 -18.84 18.55
C LEU A 859 32.08 -19.46 19.67
N GLY A 860 31.63 -19.38 20.92
CA GLY A 860 32.27 -20.03 22.06
C GLY A 860 32.31 -21.55 21.89
N ASP A 861 31.17 -22.16 21.55
CA ASP A 861 31.05 -23.59 21.26
C ASP A 861 32.01 -24.00 20.12
N ALA A 862 32.03 -23.24 19.02
CA ALA A 862 32.88 -23.52 17.86
C ALA A 862 34.38 -23.38 18.16
N ARG A 863 34.79 -22.30 18.84
CA ARG A 863 36.21 -22.09 19.21
C ARG A 863 36.67 -23.11 20.26
N ALA A 864 35.80 -23.59 21.15
CA ALA A 864 36.13 -24.66 22.08
C ALA A 864 36.42 -25.99 21.36
N LEU A 865 35.61 -26.36 20.36
CA LEU A 865 35.85 -27.57 19.55
C LEU A 865 37.08 -27.46 18.61
N LEU A 866 37.55 -26.24 18.34
CA LEU A 866 38.83 -25.97 17.68
C LEU A 866 40.03 -25.97 18.66
N ASN A 867 39.80 -26.18 19.97
CA ASN A 867 40.78 -26.05 21.07
C ASN A 867 41.36 -24.63 21.24
N GLU A 868 40.65 -23.60 20.75
CA GLU A 868 41.04 -22.20 20.87
C GLU A 868 40.54 -21.58 22.18
N ASN A 869 40.89 -22.23 23.30
CA ASN A 869 40.27 -22.05 24.62
C ASN A 869 40.15 -20.58 25.07
N GLU A 870 41.18 -19.76 24.89
CA GLU A 870 41.15 -18.35 25.30
C GLU A 870 40.19 -17.49 24.46
N LYS A 871 39.99 -17.83 23.17
CA LYS A 871 38.96 -17.17 22.34
C LYS A 871 37.56 -17.65 22.72
N ALA A 872 37.42 -18.94 23.02
CA ALA A 872 36.16 -19.51 23.49
C ALA A 872 35.72 -18.89 24.83
N LYS A 873 36.63 -18.76 25.80
CA LYS A 873 36.41 -18.02 27.06
C LYS A 873 35.91 -16.60 26.80
N LYS A 874 36.60 -15.84 25.94
CA LYS A 874 36.23 -14.45 25.61
C LYS A 874 34.81 -14.37 25.01
N ALA A 875 34.47 -15.25 24.08
CA ALA A 875 33.14 -15.28 23.47
C ALA A 875 32.04 -15.63 24.51
N TYR A 876 32.27 -16.66 25.32
CA TYR A 876 31.37 -17.04 26.41
C TYR A 876 31.18 -15.92 27.47
N MET A 877 32.21 -15.13 27.78
CA MET A 877 32.08 -13.97 28.66
C MET A 877 31.17 -12.91 28.06
N SER A 878 31.37 -12.52 26.79
CA SER A 878 30.50 -11.54 26.12
C SER A 878 29.06 -12.02 25.93
N PHE A 879 28.81 -13.33 25.83
CA PHE A 879 27.45 -13.86 25.93
C PHE A 879 26.81 -13.60 27.30
N LEU A 880 27.55 -13.81 28.39
CA LEU A 880 27.06 -13.59 29.76
C LEU A 880 26.90 -12.10 30.09
N GLU A 881 27.70 -11.22 29.48
CA GLU A 881 27.56 -9.76 29.57
C GLU A 881 26.27 -9.28 28.87
N LEU A 882 26.02 -9.74 27.64
CA LEU A 882 24.84 -9.35 26.85
C LEU A 882 23.54 -10.07 27.25
N SER A 883 23.60 -11.20 27.95
CA SER A 883 22.43 -12.03 28.28
C SER A 883 22.57 -12.81 29.60
N PRO A 884 22.81 -12.12 30.74
CA PRO A 884 23.16 -12.74 32.03
C PRO A 884 22.07 -13.65 32.62
N ASN A 885 20.80 -13.34 32.32
CA ASN A 885 19.61 -14.04 32.83
C ASN A 885 19.03 -15.06 31.83
N SER A 886 19.76 -15.39 30.76
CA SER A 886 19.28 -16.32 29.72
C SER A 886 19.21 -17.77 30.19
N SER A 887 18.32 -18.57 29.58
CA SER A 887 18.19 -20.01 29.84
C SER A 887 19.38 -20.87 29.38
N ASN A 888 20.43 -20.24 28.85
CA ASN A 888 21.72 -20.84 28.51
C ASN A 888 22.86 -20.35 29.43
N ALA A 889 22.65 -19.36 30.31
CA ALA A 889 23.70 -18.78 31.14
C ALA A 889 24.37 -19.79 32.07
N ASN A 890 23.63 -20.79 32.59
CA ASN A 890 24.20 -21.85 33.42
C ASN A 890 25.08 -22.81 32.60
N TYR A 891 24.65 -23.19 31.39
CA TYR A 891 25.46 -23.97 30.45
C TYR A 891 26.79 -23.27 30.15
N VAL A 892 26.77 -21.97 29.87
CA VAL A 892 27.99 -21.20 29.58
C VAL A 892 28.90 -21.06 30.80
N LYS A 893 28.34 -20.88 32.01
CA LYS A 893 29.11 -20.91 33.27
C LYS A 893 29.77 -22.27 33.52
N GLU A 894 29.19 -23.38 33.05
CA GLU A 894 29.82 -24.71 33.09
C GLU A 894 30.85 -24.92 31.97
N ALA A 895 30.60 -24.41 30.76
CA ALA A 895 31.56 -24.47 29.66
C ALA A 895 32.84 -23.68 30.00
N LEU A 896 32.71 -22.48 30.56
CA LEU A 896 33.84 -21.69 31.07
C LEU A 896 34.67 -22.44 32.12
N LYS A 897 34.03 -23.15 33.06
CA LYS A 897 34.74 -23.98 34.06
C LYS A 897 35.52 -25.15 33.45
N LYS A 898 35.14 -25.64 32.26
CA LYS A 898 35.78 -26.76 31.55
C LYS A 898 36.93 -26.31 30.63
N LEU A 899 37.13 -25.01 30.45
CA LEU A 899 38.22 -24.43 29.65
C LEU A 899 39.39 -23.89 30.49
N ASN A 900 39.29 -23.95 31.82
CA ASN A 900 40.30 -23.49 32.78
C ASN A 900 41.24 -24.60 33.21
#